data_AF-A0A535EWN4-F1
#
_entry.id   AF-A0A535EWN4-F1
#
_cell.length_a   1.000
_cell.length_b   1.000
_cell.length_c   1.000
_cell.angle_alpha   90.00
_cell.angle_beta   90.00
_cell.angle_gamma   90.00
#
_symmetry.space_group_name_H-M   'P 1'
#
loop_
_entity.id
_entity.type
_entity.pdbx_description
1 polymer ?
#
loop_
_entity_poly.entity_id
_entity_poly.type
_entity_poly.pdbx_seq_one_letter_code
_entity_poly.pdbx_strand_id
1 'polypeptide(L)'
;MAGVVHKRPQRAYLEPLCEEPCEVAAPPTRDRSSGGGAGTALMYLLPALASGASLIYLFTFRTNPLIVVAVILVVVVCVLTGGLMWWMQRRGVRRRRRWERERYLAYLERLEEELSTAAATQTQRLGHLYPDDALLAGLVTTRRRVWERRRSDPDHLTVTLGRGRVPLSCQVSLSLNDNPLVEYEADLLGRARALVNRWSELEAAPVAIGLLEQRQIMVAGDRELGRALARHVVCQLAVTQGPDDLQVAVIGGTAMSSAWEWAKWLPHARRVRSQPDSPRLLGFDREAVATVLADAVAPRLAAGQRERDDPSGSRSVPSMPHLLLVVDGQAAADTLSLMPGSELLSMPGSAISVLWLGGPAAGATARLTLREGGALSFEEVAFGGARVEPVRAALCPVELAERIARGLAPLLLDEREGGRDLSEEVRLVELLGTPAQAIEAERLWRETQGPRALRIPIGVRLDGQHAILDLKEAAEGGMGPHGLIVGATGSGKSELLRTIVTALAVRHDPDLLNFVFVDFKGGASFADLARLPHCAGMITNIERDLTLVDRMQAALYGEQERRQRLLRDAGNLDDIRQYRARRQAGADLTPMPYLLIVVDEFGELLGNRPDFLDLFVTLGRVGRSLGMHLLLATQRLDEGRIRGLEGHLRYRVCLRTFSAEESMAVLGRRDAFHLPPYPGVGYLRVDGDPEVFKVALVSRSATDEVGEEGVVDFTSAHQAQAAGISQAPESGAGDTDMDVIISRVGGLRPPAHQVWLPPLPTRLELDDVLAREPVTEHLRVPIGMVDVPRAQRQDSLVLDFSGVGGHLAVVGAPQSGKSTLLRTLLAAFIATHEASEVQFYCVDVGGGTLRAFEPAPHVGAVAGKADRERILRVIQHVGSLIEERELLFRERALDGMAAYRRERGAGHLPGMPYGDVFLVIDDLAQVQSEIEQVEAELIRIATAGLNYGVHLVVTAHRWGDVRAKLRDAIGSRLELRLNDPTDSEIGRLLAARLPVGMPGRGLVRPGLQFQAAVAQVPGRLVESARAAAGGQQAPRVLSLPAMAWAPATRTCWSSVTDRVARRTCSASLRAAWPRGRPRRSRSSAWWTTGASSRT
;
A
#
# COMPACT_ATOMS: atom_id res chain seq x y z
N MET A 1 11.39 -6.05 29.68
CA MET A 1 12.86 -5.93 29.43
C MET A 1 13.06 -5.44 28.02
N ALA A 2 13.75 -4.31 27.79
CA ALA A 2 14.09 -3.85 26.45
C ALA A 2 15.10 -4.82 25.80
N GLY A 3 14.71 -5.48 24.70
CA GLY A 3 15.57 -6.46 24.02
C GLY A 3 16.69 -5.82 23.21
N VAL A 4 17.84 -6.48 23.15
CA VAL A 4 19.00 -6.15 22.34
C VAL A 4 18.99 -7.03 21.10
N VAL A 5 18.82 -6.43 19.93
CA VAL A 5 18.91 -7.15 18.65
C VAL A 5 20.33 -7.71 18.48
N HIS A 6 20.41 -9.03 18.31
CA HIS A 6 21.65 -9.78 18.17
C HIS A 6 21.71 -10.41 16.78
N LYS A 7 22.68 -9.94 15.99
CA LYS A 7 23.00 -10.51 14.69
C LYS A 7 23.85 -11.77 14.87
N ARG A 8 23.41 -12.87 14.25
CA ARG A 8 24.13 -14.14 14.31
C ARG A 8 25.50 -13.99 13.64
N PRO A 9 26.59 -14.41 14.28
CA PRO A 9 27.92 -14.40 13.66
C PRO A 9 27.95 -15.39 12.49
N GLN A 10 28.71 -15.06 11.44
CA GLN A 10 29.02 -16.02 10.38
C GLN A 10 29.87 -17.15 10.99
N ARG A 11 29.45 -18.39 10.78
CA ARG A 11 30.17 -19.55 11.29
C ARG A 11 31.48 -19.73 10.52
N ALA A 12 32.60 -19.78 11.23
CA ALA A 12 33.86 -20.22 10.67
C ALA A 12 33.88 -21.75 10.66
N TYR A 13 33.82 -22.36 9.47
CA TYR A 13 34.03 -23.80 9.34
C TYR A 13 35.50 -24.10 9.63
N LEU A 14 35.75 -24.93 10.65
CA LEU A 14 37.08 -25.47 10.91
C LEU A 14 37.45 -26.40 9.74
N GLU A 15 38.72 -26.41 9.35
CA GLU A 15 39.21 -27.38 8.36
C GLU A 15 38.84 -28.80 8.78
N PRO A 16 38.55 -29.72 7.84
CA PRO A 16 38.24 -31.11 8.16
C PRO A 16 39.42 -31.78 8.88
N LEU A 17 39.13 -32.74 9.76
CA LEU A 17 40.17 -33.57 10.39
C LEU A 17 40.75 -34.53 9.35
N CYS A 18 42.00 -34.97 9.56
CA CYS A 18 42.55 -36.05 8.74
C CYS A 18 41.82 -37.35 9.11
N GLU A 19 41.13 -37.93 8.12
CA GLU A 19 40.42 -39.21 8.22
C GLU A 19 41.20 -40.33 7.52
N GLU A 20 42.36 -40.03 6.91
CA GLU A 20 43.17 -41.06 6.25
C GLU A 20 43.66 -42.09 7.28
N PRO A 21 43.46 -43.40 6.99
CA PRO A 21 43.91 -44.46 7.90
C PRO A 21 45.45 -44.43 8.02
N CYS A 22 45.93 -44.45 9.26
CA CYS A 22 47.34 -44.46 9.57
C CYS A 22 47.81 -45.91 9.74
N GLU A 23 48.36 -46.48 8.68
CA GLU A 23 48.96 -47.82 8.73
C GLU A 23 50.39 -47.79 9.27
N VAL A 24 50.59 -48.40 10.44
CA VAL A 24 51.91 -48.63 11.03
C VAL A 24 52.58 -49.78 10.29
N ALA A 25 53.68 -49.49 9.59
CA ALA A 25 54.41 -50.50 8.82
C ALA A 25 54.93 -51.66 9.70
N ALA A 26 54.93 -52.88 9.15
CA ALA A 26 55.45 -54.05 9.83
C ALA A 26 56.90 -53.84 10.31
N PRO A 27 57.24 -54.30 11.53
CA PRO A 27 58.63 -54.27 12.00
C PRO A 27 59.53 -55.15 11.13
N PRO A 28 60.85 -54.92 11.13
CA PRO A 28 61.80 -55.79 10.45
C PRO A 28 61.60 -57.25 10.84
N THR A 29 61.56 -58.13 9.84
CA THR A 29 61.41 -59.58 10.06
C THR A 29 62.70 -60.17 10.62
N ARG A 30 62.57 -61.17 11.47
CA ARG A 30 63.67 -62.05 11.81
C ARG A 30 63.91 -62.97 10.61
N ASP A 31 64.90 -62.61 9.80
CA ASP A 31 65.42 -63.54 8.79
C ASP A 31 65.85 -64.86 9.45
N ARG A 32 65.03 -65.90 9.28
CA ARG A 32 65.45 -67.30 9.48
C ARG A 32 66.30 -67.82 8.31
N SER A 33 66.52 -67.03 7.28
CA SER A 33 67.39 -67.32 6.14
C SER A 33 68.89 -67.12 6.46
N SER A 34 69.37 -67.74 7.54
CA SER A 34 70.79 -68.04 7.69
C SER A 34 71.05 -69.45 8.25
N GLY A 35 70.16 -70.39 7.95
CA GLY A 35 70.54 -71.80 7.77
C GLY A 35 71.44 -72.05 6.55
N GLY A 36 71.83 -71.02 5.80
CA GLY A 36 72.80 -71.07 4.70
C GLY A 36 74.25 -70.81 5.11
N GLY A 37 74.58 -70.89 6.40
CA GLY A 37 75.95 -70.71 6.90
C GLY A 37 76.94 -71.75 6.37
N ALA A 38 76.45 -72.95 6.01
CA ALA A 38 77.27 -73.95 5.36
C ALA A 38 77.47 -73.65 3.87
N GLY A 39 76.42 -73.33 3.11
CA GLY A 39 76.50 -73.14 1.65
C GLY A 39 77.28 -71.91 1.19
N THR A 40 77.14 -70.77 1.89
CA THR A 40 77.90 -69.55 1.55
C THR A 40 79.35 -69.59 2.04
N ALA A 41 79.61 -70.20 3.20
CA ALA A 41 80.99 -70.48 3.63
C ALA A 41 81.67 -71.49 2.70
N LEU A 42 80.94 -72.52 2.23
CA LEU A 42 81.42 -73.50 1.25
C LEU A 42 81.72 -72.84 -0.10
N MET A 43 80.93 -71.85 -0.53
CA MET A 43 81.15 -71.10 -1.76
C MET A 43 82.42 -70.23 -1.70
N TYR A 44 82.76 -69.64 -0.54
CA TYR A 44 84.03 -68.95 -0.33
C TYR A 44 85.23 -69.90 -0.07
N LEU A 45 84.97 -71.11 0.43
CA LEU A 45 85.97 -72.17 0.62
C LEU A 45 86.26 -72.96 -0.66
N LEU A 46 85.37 -72.95 -1.65
CA LEU A 46 85.50 -73.73 -2.89
C LEU A 46 86.75 -73.35 -3.71
N PRO A 47 87.08 -72.06 -3.92
CA PRO A 47 88.33 -71.67 -4.58
C PRO A 47 89.57 -72.07 -3.76
N ALA A 48 89.49 -72.01 -2.42
CA ALA A 48 90.58 -72.43 -1.55
C ALA A 48 90.81 -73.95 -1.59
N LEU A 49 89.74 -74.74 -1.65
CA LEU A 49 89.79 -76.20 -1.81
C LEU A 49 90.26 -76.61 -3.21
N ALA A 50 89.79 -75.95 -4.27
CA ALA A 50 90.24 -76.18 -5.64
C ALA A 50 91.74 -75.87 -5.81
N SER A 51 92.22 -74.79 -5.17
CA SER A 51 93.64 -74.42 -5.19
C SER A 51 94.50 -75.39 -4.34
N GLY A 52 93.94 -75.95 -3.26
CA GLY A 52 94.56 -77.02 -2.47
C GLY A 52 94.71 -78.33 -3.25
N ALA A 53 93.73 -78.68 -4.07
CA ALA A 53 93.80 -79.83 -4.98
C ALA A 53 94.89 -79.65 -6.05
N SER A 54 95.07 -78.43 -6.58
CA SER A 54 96.19 -78.12 -7.49
C SER A 54 97.57 -78.24 -6.82
N LEU A 55 97.69 -77.94 -5.52
CA LEU A 55 98.95 -78.13 -4.76
C LEU A 55 99.33 -79.61 -4.59
N ILE A 56 98.34 -80.47 -4.32
CA ILE A 56 98.53 -81.93 -4.21
C ILE A 56 98.90 -82.52 -5.58
N TYR A 57 98.27 -82.04 -6.66
CA TYR A 57 98.60 -82.42 -8.03
C TYR A 57 100.06 -82.05 -8.40
N LEU A 58 100.51 -80.84 -8.04
CA LEU A 58 101.89 -80.36 -8.28
C LEU A 58 102.95 -81.14 -7.50
N PHE A 59 102.65 -81.61 -6.28
CA PHE A 59 103.57 -82.45 -5.50
C PHE A 59 103.72 -83.88 -6.07
N THR A 60 102.72 -84.36 -6.82
CA THR A 60 102.72 -85.70 -7.41
C THR A 60 103.49 -85.75 -8.74
N PHE A 61 103.61 -84.61 -9.45
CA PHE A 61 104.33 -84.50 -10.72
C PHE A 61 105.47 -83.49 -10.66
N ARG A 62 106.72 -83.94 -10.81
CA ARG A 62 107.94 -83.09 -10.82
C ARG A 62 107.81 -81.96 -11.84
N THR A 63 107.53 -80.75 -11.35
CA THR A 63 107.38 -79.52 -12.15
C THR A 63 108.27 -78.39 -11.58
N ASN A 64 108.51 -77.36 -12.40
CA ASN A 64 109.49 -76.29 -12.14
C ASN A 64 109.21 -75.52 -10.82
N PRO A 65 110.23 -75.23 -9.98
CA PRO A 65 110.05 -74.61 -8.65
C PRO A 65 109.42 -73.19 -8.69
N LEU A 66 109.56 -72.46 -9.80
CA LEU A 66 108.90 -71.15 -9.98
C LEU A 66 107.36 -71.27 -10.03
N ILE A 67 106.82 -72.38 -10.54
CA ILE A 67 105.36 -72.61 -10.62
C ILE A 67 104.79 -72.87 -9.22
N VAL A 68 105.55 -73.55 -8.36
CA VAL A 68 105.15 -73.82 -6.96
C VAL A 68 105.00 -72.53 -6.16
N VAL A 69 105.93 -71.58 -6.30
CA VAL A 69 105.86 -70.28 -5.59
C VAL A 69 104.69 -69.43 -6.07
N ALA A 70 104.42 -69.40 -7.38
CA ALA A 70 103.29 -68.66 -7.95
C ALA A 70 101.94 -69.20 -7.46
N VAL A 71 101.78 -70.53 -7.36
CA VAL A 71 100.55 -71.17 -6.87
C VAL A 71 100.34 -70.93 -5.37
N ILE A 72 101.40 -70.97 -4.56
CA ILE A 72 101.32 -70.66 -3.12
C ILE A 72 100.89 -69.19 -2.91
N LEU A 73 101.42 -68.26 -3.70
CA LEU A 73 101.04 -66.85 -3.62
C LEU A 73 99.54 -66.64 -3.93
N VAL A 74 99.03 -67.31 -4.97
CA VAL A 74 97.60 -67.25 -5.35
C VAL A 74 96.71 -67.82 -4.25
N VAL A 75 97.09 -68.93 -3.61
CA VAL A 75 96.36 -69.51 -2.48
C VAL A 75 96.27 -68.54 -1.30
N VAL A 76 97.38 -67.92 -0.92
CA VAL A 76 97.43 -66.98 0.22
C VAL A 76 96.55 -65.75 -0.05
N VAL A 77 96.59 -65.19 -1.26
CA VAL A 77 95.74 -64.05 -1.65
C VAL A 77 94.26 -64.44 -1.64
N CYS A 78 93.88 -65.63 -2.11
CA CYS A 78 92.50 -66.12 -2.09
C CYS A 78 91.97 -66.32 -0.66
N VAL A 79 92.78 -66.85 0.26
CA VAL A 79 92.38 -67.03 1.66
C VAL A 79 92.23 -65.68 2.39
N LEU A 80 93.17 -64.74 2.16
CA LEU A 80 93.10 -63.39 2.73
C LEU A 80 91.88 -62.62 2.20
N THR A 81 91.61 -62.68 0.90
CA THR A 81 90.43 -62.02 0.29
C THR A 81 89.12 -62.67 0.73
N GLY A 82 89.06 -64.01 0.82
CA GLY A 82 87.89 -64.73 1.35
C GLY A 82 87.61 -64.44 2.83
N GLY A 83 88.65 -64.35 3.66
CA GLY A 83 88.54 -63.97 5.07
C GLY A 83 88.09 -62.52 5.26
N LEU A 84 88.64 -61.60 4.46
CA LEU A 84 88.24 -60.19 4.48
C LEU A 84 86.80 -59.99 4.02
N MET A 85 86.37 -60.69 2.96
CA MET A 85 84.98 -60.67 2.48
C MET A 85 84.00 -61.26 3.52
N TRP A 86 84.33 -62.38 4.16
CA TRP A 86 83.49 -62.96 5.21
C TRP A 86 83.35 -62.05 6.43
N TRP A 87 84.45 -61.38 6.83
CA TRP A 87 84.43 -60.39 7.91
C TRP A 87 83.64 -59.14 7.51
N MET A 88 83.86 -58.58 6.31
CA MET A 88 83.07 -57.45 5.78
C MET A 88 81.59 -57.80 5.67
N GLN A 89 81.24 -59.02 5.24
CA GLN A 89 79.86 -59.48 5.12
C GLN A 89 79.20 -59.66 6.49
N ARG A 90 79.87 -60.28 7.49
CA ARG A 90 79.35 -60.37 8.87
C ARG A 90 79.19 -59.01 9.53
N ARG A 91 80.15 -58.09 9.32
CA ARG A 91 80.08 -56.72 9.86
C ARG A 91 79.00 -55.90 9.13
N GLY A 92 78.83 -56.10 7.83
CA GLY A 92 77.80 -55.51 6.98
C GLY A 92 76.40 -55.95 7.38
N VAL A 93 76.17 -57.24 7.62
CA VAL A 93 74.86 -57.78 8.09
C VAL A 93 74.51 -57.23 9.47
N ARG A 94 75.46 -57.16 10.41
CA ARG A 94 75.22 -56.56 11.75
C ARG A 94 74.94 -55.05 11.68
N ARG A 95 75.68 -54.31 10.85
CA ARG A 95 75.45 -52.87 10.63
C ARG A 95 74.11 -52.62 9.96
N ARG A 96 73.75 -53.43 8.95
CA ARG A 96 72.47 -53.35 8.24
C ARG A 96 71.29 -53.60 9.19
N ARG A 97 71.36 -54.63 10.04
CA ARG A 97 70.32 -54.88 11.08
C ARG A 97 70.18 -53.75 12.09
N ARG A 98 71.30 -53.17 12.57
CA ARG A 98 71.26 -52.01 13.47
C ARG A 98 70.64 -50.80 12.78
N TRP A 99 71.03 -50.54 11.54
CA TRP A 99 70.50 -49.43 10.74
C TRP A 99 69.01 -49.60 10.43
N GLU A 100 68.56 -50.81 10.07
CA GLU A 100 67.14 -51.13 9.86
C GLU A 100 66.33 -50.94 11.17
N ARG A 101 66.89 -51.35 12.31
CA ARG A 101 66.29 -51.13 13.64
C ARG A 101 66.23 -49.65 14.04
N GLU A 102 67.32 -48.92 13.91
CA GLU A 102 67.39 -47.48 14.22
C GLU A 102 66.44 -46.69 13.32
N ARG A 103 66.38 -47.03 12.02
CA ARG A 103 65.46 -46.40 11.06
C ARG A 103 64.00 -46.71 11.37
N TYR A 104 63.68 -47.92 11.80
CA TYR A 104 62.31 -48.27 12.20
C TYR A 104 61.91 -47.57 13.51
N LEU A 105 62.81 -47.46 14.49
CA LEU A 105 62.56 -46.68 15.71
C LEU A 105 62.36 -45.19 15.41
N ALA A 106 63.20 -44.60 14.56
CA ALA A 106 63.03 -43.20 14.13
C ALA A 106 61.74 -42.98 13.33
N TYR A 107 61.29 -44.00 12.58
CA TYR A 107 59.97 -43.99 11.94
C TYR A 107 58.83 -44.00 12.97
N LEU A 108 58.89 -44.88 13.98
CA LEU A 108 57.89 -44.91 15.05
C LEU A 108 57.84 -43.59 15.85
N GLU A 109 58.99 -42.96 16.12
CA GLU A 109 59.07 -41.66 16.81
C GLU A 109 58.42 -40.54 15.99
N ARG A 110 58.72 -40.47 14.68
CA ARG A 110 58.06 -39.50 13.79
C ARG A 110 56.55 -39.73 13.72
N LEU A 111 56.14 -40.99 13.62
CA LEU A 111 54.72 -41.35 13.59
C LEU A 111 54.01 -41.01 14.91
N GLU A 112 54.69 -41.18 16.05
CA GLU A 112 54.17 -40.74 17.35
C GLU A 112 53.99 -39.23 17.43
N GLU A 113 54.94 -38.44 16.89
CA GLU A 113 54.84 -36.98 16.81
C GLU A 113 53.65 -36.54 15.93
N GLU A 114 53.48 -37.17 14.76
CA GLU A 114 52.35 -36.94 13.86
C GLU A 114 51.00 -37.28 14.52
N LEU A 115 50.89 -38.45 15.14
CA LEU A 115 49.68 -38.89 15.87
C LEU A 115 49.38 -38.00 17.07
N SER A 116 50.40 -37.56 17.82
CA SER A 116 50.21 -36.65 18.95
C SER A 116 49.70 -35.26 18.53
N THR A 117 50.17 -34.78 17.37
CA THR A 117 49.73 -33.51 16.78
C THR A 117 48.29 -33.63 16.27
N ALA A 118 47.95 -34.75 15.62
CA ALA A 118 46.59 -35.06 15.18
C ALA A 118 45.63 -35.15 16.38
N ALA A 119 46.03 -35.85 17.45
CA ALA A 119 45.29 -35.96 18.70
C ALA A 119 45.04 -34.59 19.36
N ALA A 120 46.08 -33.78 19.51
CA ALA A 120 45.96 -32.42 20.07
C ALA A 120 45.03 -31.54 19.24
N THR A 121 45.11 -31.63 17.91
CA THR A 121 44.24 -30.91 16.98
C THR A 121 42.79 -31.37 17.12
N GLN A 122 42.53 -32.67 17.16
CA GLN A 122 41.19 -33.22 17.37
C GLN A 122 40.62 -32.80 18.73
N THR A 123 41.38 -32.89 19.82
CA THR A 123 40.94 -32.44 21.15
C THR A 123 40.61 -30.95 21.16
N GLN A 124 41.44 -30.10 20.55
CA GLN A 124 41.19 -28.66 20.46
C GLN A 124 39.92 -28.36 19.65
N ARG A 125 39.71 -29.04 18.52
CA ARG A 125 38.52 -28.87 17.68
C ARG A 125 37.25 -29.34 18.40
N LEU A 126 37.30 -30.50 19.05
CA LEU A 126 36.17 -30.99 19.85
C LEU A 126 35.86 -30.05 21.01
N GLY A 127 36.87 -29.51 21.70
CA GLY A 127 36.67 -28.50 22.75
C GLY A 127 36.12 -27.17 22.23
N HIS A 128 36.43 -26.79 20.98
CA HIS A 128 35.85 -25.61 20.34
C HIS A 128 34.38 -25.81 19.97
N LEU A 129 34.04 -26.98 19.40
CA LEU A 129 32.68 -27.33 19.00
C LEU A 129 31.78 -27.60 20.20
N TYR A 130 32.28 -28.29 21.20
CA TYR A 130 31.56 -28.75 22.40
C TYR A 130 32.20 -28.18 23.68
N PRO A 131 32.09 -26.86 23.92
CA PRO A 131 32.64 -26.22 25.10
C PRO A 131 31.96 -26.73 26.38
N ASP A 132 32.68 -26.69 27.50
CA ASP A 132 32.09 -26.95 28.81
C ASP A 132 31.19 -25.81 29.30
N ASP A 133 30.43 -26.06 30.38
CA ASP A 133 29.43 -25.10 30.89
C ASP A 133 30.03 -23.75 31.33
N ALA A 134 31.28 -23.75 31.81
CA ALA A 134 31.97 -22.53 32.22
C ALA A 134 32.32 -21.67 30.99
N LEU A 135 32.82 -22.31 29.93
CA LEU A 135 33.08 -21.66 28.65
C LEU A 135 31.79 -21.16 27.98
N LEU A 136 30.69 -21.93 28.05
CA LEU A 136 29.38 -21.50 27.56
C LEU A 136 28.92 -20.17 28.19
N ALA A 137 29.06 -20.02 29.51
CA ALA A 137 28.75 -18.75 30.19
C ALA A 137 29.63 -17.58 29.72
N GLY A 138 30.92 -17.84 29.44
CA GLY A 138 31.83 -16.87 28.83
C GLY A 138 31.43 -16.47 27.41
N LEU A 139 30.95 -17.42 26.60
CA LEU A 139 30.46 -17.16 25.24
C LEU A 139 29.21 -16.27 25.24
N VAL A 140 28.27 -16.51 26.16
CA VAL A 140 27.08 -15.66 26.31
C VAL A 140 27.45 -14.24 26.70
N THR A 141 28.44 -14.10 27.60
CA THR A 141 28.91 -12.78 28.06
C THR A 141 29.61 -12.01 26.94
N THR A 142 30.45 -12.68 26.15
CA THR A 142 31.21 -12.05 25.04
C THR A 142 30.41 -11.91 23.74
N ARG A 143 29.31 -12.66 23.59
CA ARG A 143 28.38 -12.65 22.44
C ARG A 143 29.02 -12.95 21.07
N ARG A 144 30.19 -13.59 21.03
CA ARG A 144 30.94 -13.81 19.77
C ARG A 144 30.51 -15.05 18.98
N ARG A 145 30.03 -16.08 19.67
CA ARG A 145 29.68 -17.41 19.12
C ARG A 145 28.30 -17.89 19.56
N VAL A 146 27.46 -16.96 20.03
CA VAL A 146 26.08 -17.26 20.39
C VAL A 146 25.29 -17.48 19.10
N TRP A 147 24.54 -18.58 19.04
CA TRP A 147 23.66 -18.96 17.93
C TRP A 147 24.37 -19.16 16.58
N GLU A 148 25.65 -19.55 16.61
CA GLU A 148 26.46 -19.75 15.40
C GLU A 148 25.99 -20.93 14.53
N ARG A 149 25.39 -21.99 15.10
CA ARG A 149 24.96 -23.21 14.37
C ARG A 149 23.60 -23.03 13.70
N ARG A 150 23.49 -23.40 12.42
CA ARG A 150 22.26 -23.37 11.60
C ARG A 150 21.65 -24.77 11.46
N ARG A 151 20.38 -24.86 11.04
CA ARG A 151 19.71 -26.17 10.76
C ARG A 151 20.34 -26.95 9.63
N SER A 152 20.97 -26.27 8.68
CA SER A 152 21.68 -26.87 7.54
C SER A 152 23.05 -27.42 7.93
N ASP A 153 23.56 -27.09 9.12
CA ASP A 153 24.86 -27.57 9.56
C ASP A 153 24.79 -29.04 10.01
N PRO A 154 25.82 -29.85 9.75
CA PRO A 154 25.82 -31.28 10.07
C PRO A 154 25.77 -31.58 11.58
N ASP A 155 26.20 -30.64 12.42
CA ASP A 155 26.17 -30.76 13.89
C ASP A 155 24.97 -30.02 14.53
N HIS A 156 23.93 -29.75 13.73
CA HIS A 156 22.65 -29.29 14.23
C HIS A 156 22.07 -30.34 15.19
N LEU A 157 21.75 -29.90 16.41
CA LEU A 157 21.24 -30.71 17.53
C LEU A 157 22.20 -31.81 17.99
N THR A 158 23.50 -31.66 17.74
CA THR A 158 24.54 -32.51 18.32
C THR A 158 25.04 -31.92 19.63
N VAL A 159 24.98 -32.71 20.70
CA VAL A 159 25.35 -32.29 22.07
C VAL A 159 26.38 -33.22 22.69
N THR A 160 27.27 -32.68 23.52
CA THR A 160 28.10 -33.52 24.39
C THR A 160 27.41 -33.88 25.69
N LEU A 161 27.62 -35.10 26.17
CA LEU A 161 27.14 -35.60 27.46
C LEU A 161 28.18 -35.47 28.58
N GLY A 162 29.43 -35.20 28.24
CA GLY A 162 30.55 -35.32 29.16
C GLY A 162 31.85 -35.71 28.47
N ARG A 163 32.86 -36.09 29.26
CA ARG A 163 34.20 -36.47 28.77
C ARG A 163 34.42 -37.97 28.93
N GLY A 164 34.87 -38.63 27.86
CA GLY A 164 35.07 -40.07 27.83
C GLY A 164 36.15 -40.46 26.80
N ARG A 165 36.16 -41.73 26.42
CA ARG A 165 37.04 -42.24 25.36
C ARG A 165 36.36 -42.06 24.00
N VAL A 166 37.06 -41.44 23.06
CA VAL A 166 36.56 -41.18 21.69
C VAL A 166 37.62 -41.66 20.69
N PRO A 167 37.25 -42.33 19.58
CA PRO A 167 38.22 -42.75 18.57
C PRO A 167 39.03 -41.56 18.00
N LEU A 168 40.31 -41.79 17.71
CA LEU A 168 41.10 -40.84 16.94
C LEU A 168 40.56 -40.77 15.49
N SER A 169 40.55 -39.59 14.87
CA SER A 169 39.95 -39.39 13.54
C SER A 169 40.65 -40.20 12.44
N CYS A 170 41.97 -40.36 12.53
CA CYS A 170 42.73 -41.28 11.69
C CYS A 170 42.76 -42.66 12.35
N GLN A 171 42.18 -43.66 11.70
CA GLN A 171 42.22 -45.04 12.21
C GLN A 171 43.65 -45.57 12.19
N VAL A 172 44.23 -45.82 13.36
CA VAL A 172 45.58 -46.36 13.50
C VAL A 172 45.51 -47.89 13.48
N SER A 173 46.15 -48.51 12.48
CA SER A 173 46.18 -49.98 12.33
C SER A 173 47.61 -50.47 12.12
N LEU A 174 47.88 -51.73 12.48
CA LEU A 174 49.19 -52.35 12.27
C LEU A 174 49.12 -53.29 11.06
N SER A 175 49.84 -52.98 9.98
CA SER A 175 49.88 -53.81 8.79
C SER A 175 50.90 -54.95 8.96
N LEU A 176 50.43 -56.09 9.48
CA LEU A 176 51.21 -57.33 9.58
C LEU A 176 51.04 -58.17 8.31
N ASN A 177 52.08 -58.89 7.91
CA ASN A 177 51.99 -59.90 6.85
C ASN A 177 51.12 -61.08 7.31
N ASP A 178 50.18 -61.52 6.46
CA ASP A 178 49.25 -62.64 6.72
C ASP A 178 49.93 -64.01 6.81
N ASN A 179 51.23 -64.10 6.49
CA ASN A 179 51.97 -65.35 6.55
C ASN A 179 52.40 -65.70 7.99
N PRO A 180 51.86 -66.78 8.61
CA PRO A 180 52.17 -67.17 9.99
C PRO A 180 53.61 -67.66 10.19
N LEU A 181 54.37 -67.88 9.12
CA LEU A 181 55.78 -68.28 9.17
C LEU A 181 56.75 -67.10 9.37
N VAL A 182 56.26 -65.87 9.28
CA VAL A 182 57.07 -64.65 9.44
C VAL A 182 57.19 -64.32 10.93
N GLU A 183 58.37 -64.53 11.51
CA GLU A 183 58.69 -64.10 12.87
C GLU A 183 59.23 -62.66 12.86
N TYR A 184 58.67 -61.78 13.68
CA TYR A 184 59.15 -60.40 13.86
C TYR A 184 60.04 -60.27 15.11
N GLU A 185 60.81 -59.18 15.22
CA GLU A 185 61.47 -58.84 16.49
C GLU A 185 60.44 -58.45 17.57
N ALA A 186 60.36 -59.24 18.65
CA ALA A 186 59.36 -59.08 19.71
C ALA A 186 59.33 -57.68 20.37
N ASP A 187 60.50 -57.05 20.56
CA ASP A 187 60.63 -55.71 21.14
C ASP A 187 60.04 -54.64 20.21
N LEU A 188 60.38 -54.66 18.92
CA LEU A 188 59.86 -53.70 17.93
C LEU A 188 58.37 -53.90 17.66
N LEU A 189 57.92 -55.15 17.59
CA LEU A 189 56.49 -55.48 17.46
C LEU A 189 55.70 -55.03 18.71
N GLY A 190 56.27 -55.19 19.91
CA GLY A 190 55.68 -54.72 21.15
C GLY A 190 55.52 -53.20 21.17
N ARG A 191 56.54 -52.46 20.74
CA ARG A 191 56.50 -50.98 20.61
C ARG A 191 55.48 -50.51 19.58
N ALA A 192 55.42 -51.15 18.41
CA ALA A 192 54.44 -50.81 17.38
C ALA A 192 52.99 -51.05 17.86
N ARG A 193 52.72 -52.18 18.53
CA ARG A 193 51.41 -52.45 19.15
C ARG A 193 51.06 -51.46 20.26
N ALA A 194 52.04 -51.09 21.09
CA ALA A 194 51.84 -50.10 22.14
C ALA A 194 51.48 -48.72 21.56
N LEU A 195 52.11 -48.33 20.44
CA LEU A 195 51.78 -47.10 19.72
C LEU A 195 50.33 -47.11 19.21
N VAL A 196 49.90 -48.19 18.56
CA VAL A 196 48.52 -48.36 18.06
C VAL A 196 47.51 -48.27 19.20
N ASN A 197 47.73 -49.03 20.28
CA ASN A 197 46.81 -49.05 21.43
C ASN A 197 46.74 -47.70 22.16
N ARG A 198 47.84 -46.93 22.16
CA ARG A 198 47.88 -45.61 22.82
C ARG A 198 47.11 -44.56 22.05
N TRP A 199 47.17 -44.60 20.72
CA TRP A 199 46.61 -43.56 19.84
C TRP A 199 45.32 -44.00 19.13
N SER A 200 44.79 -45.20 19.40
CA SER A 200 43.49 -45.63 18.85
C SER A 200 42.32 -44.82 19.40
N GLU A 201 42.43 -44.35 20.65
CA GLU A 201 41.40 -43.57 21.35
C GLU A 201 42.02 -42.36 22.04
N LEU A 202 41.30 -41.25 22.03
CA LEU A 202 41.56 -40.07 22.85
C LEU A 202 40.95 -40.25 24.23
N GLU A 203 41.76 -40.05 25.27
CA GLU A 203 41.27 -40.01 26.65
C GLU A 203 40.64 -38.64 26.97
N ALA A 204 39.55 -38.66 27.73
CA ALA A 204 38.87 -37.46 28.25
C ALA A 204 38.41 -36.44 27.19
N ALA A 205 38.06 -36.89 25.99
CA ALA A 205 37.48 -36.06 24.93
C ALA A 205 35.94 -35.92 25.07
N PRO A 206 35.32 -34.83 24.58
CA PRO A 206 33.87 -34.67 24.58
C PRO A 206 33.17 -35.80 23.82
N VAL A 207 32.30 -36.54 24.49
CA VAL A 207 31.46 -37.58 23.87
C VAL A 207 30.21 -36.90 23.35
N ALA A 208 30.08 -36.80 22.02
CA ALA A 208 28.97 -36.14 21.34
C ALA A 208 27.92 -37.14 20.84
N ILE A 209 26.64 -36.77 20.92
CA ILE A 209 25.51 -37.53 20.40
C ILE A 209 24.59 -36.60 19.59
N GLY A 210 23.98 -37.10 18.50
CA GLY A 210 22.97 -36.37 17.74
C GLY A 210 21.57 -36.61 18.27
N LEU A 211 20.83 -35.55 18.63
CA LEU A 211 19.43 -35.66 19.07
C LEU A 211 18.45 -35.96 17.92
N LEU A 212 18.87 -35.75 16.67
CA LEU A 212 18.10 -36.11 15.48
C LEU A 212 18.11 -37.62 15.20
N GLU A 213 19.25 -38.25 15.50
CA GLU A 213 19.45 -39.70 15.48
C GLU A 213 18.77 -40.32 16.71
N GLN A 214 19.05 -39.74 17.88
CA GLN A 214 18.56 -40.18 19.18
C GLN A 214 17.35 -39.34 19.62
N ARG A 215 16.20 -39.58 18.99
CA ARG A 215 14.96 -38.79 19.17
C ARG A 215 14.36 -38.88 20.56
N GLN A 216 14.47 -40.03 21.20
CA GLN A 216 13.92 -40.25 22.53
C GLN A 216 15.01 -40.78 23.46
N ILE A 217 15.53 -39.91 24.32
CA ILE A 217 16.62 -40.23 25.23
C ILE A 217 16.07 -40.39 26.63
N MET A 218 16.32 -41.56 27.23
CA MET A 218 15.93 -41.84 28.61
C MET A 218 17.12 -41.67 29.55
N VAL A 219 16.98 -40.83 30.57
CA VAL A 219 17.95 -40.66 31.65
C VAL A 219 17.51 -41.47 32.87
N ALA A 220 18.25 -42.53 33.17
CA ALA A 220 18.08 -43.42 34.31
C ALA A 220 19.16 -43.16 35.37
N GLY A 221 18.82 -43.35 36.65
CA GLY A 221 19.73 -43.15 37.78
C GLY A 221 19.22 -42.10 38.76
N ASP A 222 20.15 -41.42 39.43
CA ASP A 222 19.83 -40.33 40.37
C ASP A 222 19.14 -39.15 39.65
N ARG A 223 18.04 -38.66 40.23
CA ARG A 223 17.20 -37.61 39.62
C ARG A 223 17.87 -36.25 39.61
N GLU A 224 18.63 -35.90 40.64
CA GLU A 224 19.32 -34.60 40.70
C GLU A 224 20.47 -34.57 39.69
N LEU A 225 21.24 -35.66 39.59
CA LEU A 225 22.26 -35.83 38.55
C LEU A 225 21.64 -35.81 37.14
N GLY A 226 20.50 -36.48 36.95
CA GLY A 226 19.77 -36.47 35.68
C GLY A 226 19.32 -35.08 35.26
N ARG A 227 18.79 -34.28 36.19
CA ARG A 227 18.45 -32.87 35.93
C ARG A 227 19.67 -32.02 35.63
N ALA A 228 20.79 -32.24 36.33
CA ALA A 228 22.03 -31.51 36.06
C ALA A 228 22.57 -31.80 34.65
N LEU A 229 22.46 -33.05 34.18
CA LEU A 229 22.78 -33.42 32.80
C LEU A 229 21.79 -32.81 31.80
N ALA A 230 20.49 -32.82 32.11
CA ALA A 230 19.48 -32.19 31.26
C ALA A 230 19.71 -30.67 31.10
N ARG A 231 20.05 -29.97 32.20
CA ARG A 231 20.43 -28.55 32.16
C ARG A 231 21.66 -28.32 31.28
N HIS A 232 22.66 -29.19 31.35
CA HIS A 232 23.84 -29.14 30.48
C HIS A 232 23.45 -29.20 29.00
N VAL A 233 22.63 -30.20 28.63
CA VAL A 233 22.12 -30.37 27.25
C VAL A 233 21.34 -29.13 26.79
N VAL A 234 20.41 -28.63 27.59
CA VAL A 234 19.59 -27.45 27.25
C VAL A 234 20.47 -26.20 27.10
N CYS A 235 21.42 -25.96 28.01
CA CYS A 235 22.30 -24.79 27.95
C CYS A 235 23.19 -24.82 26.69
N GLN A 236 23.77 -25.97 26.36
CA GLN A 236 24.62 -26.13 25.19
C GLN A 236 23.87 -25.81 23.89
N LEU A 237 22.64 -26.32 23.78
CA LEU A 237 21.79 -26.08 22.63
C LEU A 237 21.31 -24.62 22.55
N ALA A 238 20.87 -24.05 23.67
CA ALA A 238 20.37 -22.67 23.72
C ALA A 238 21.46 -21.63 23.40
N VAL A 239 22.73 -21.92 23.72
CA VAL A 239 23.86 -21.06 23.38
C VAL A 239 24.28 -21.22 21.93
N THR A 240 24.28 -22.45 21.39
CA THR A 240 24.79 -22.72 20.03
C THR A 240 23.76 -22.53 18.92
N GLN A 241 22.47 -22.66 19.21
CA GLN A 241 21.38 -22.56 18.23
C GLN A 241 20.44 -21.41 18.55
N GLY A 242 19.98 -20.68 17.53
CA GLY A 242 19.04 -19.59 17.71
C GLY A 242 17.64 -20.09 18.10
N PRO A 243 16.81 -19.24 18.75
CA PRO A 243 15.42 -19.58 19.08
C PRO A 243 14.54 -19.85 17.83
N ASP A 244 14.99 -19.43 16.64
CA ASP A 244 14.35 -19.76 15.36
C ASP A 244 14.72 -21.13 14.80
N ASP A 245 15.76 -21.76 15.31
CA ASP A 245 16.16 -23.11 14.92
C ASP A 245 15.67 -24.14 15.95
N LEU A 246 15.61 -23.75 17.22
CA LEU A 246 15.26 -24.61 18.34
C LEU A 246 14.27 -23.93 19.31
N GLN A 247 13.23 -24.66 19.71
CA GLN A 247 12.41 -24.34 20.88
C GLN A 247 12.64 -25.36 22.00
N VAL A 248 12.52 -24.90 23.24
CA VAL A 248 12.66 -25.74 24.44
C VAL A 248 11.36 -25.68 25.24
N ALA A 249 10.76 -26.84 25.49
CA ALA A 249 9.62 -26.98 26.37
C ALA A 249 9.96 -27.90 27.54
N VAL A 250 9.48 -27.57 28.73
CA VAL A 250 9.67 -28.40 29.93
C VAL A 250 8.31 -28.71 30.54
N ILE A 251 8.02 -29.99 30.72
CA ILE A 251 6.81 -30.47 31.39
C ILE A 251 7.16 -31.33 32.59
N GLY A 252 6.43 -31.18 33.69
CA GLY A 252 6.67 -31.94 34.93
C GLY A 252 5.56 -31.78 35.96
N GLY A 253 5.83 -32.22 37.18
CA GLY A 253 4.94 -31.99 38.33
C GLY A 253 5.26 -30.70 39.10
N THR A 254 4.32 -30.20 39.91
CA THR A 254 4.42 -28.90 40.60
C THR A 254 5.63 -28.81 41.53
N ALA A 255 5.97 -29.92 42.19
CA ALA A 255 7.13 -30.04 43.06
C ALA A 255 8.48 -29.88 42.32
N MET A 256 8.49 -29.95 40.99
CA MET A 256 9.69 -29.85 40.14
C MET A 256 9.87 -28.46 39.51
N SER A 257 8.91 -27.55 39.72
CA SER A 257 8.95 -26.19 39.16
C SER A 257 10.20 -25.40 39.54
N SER A 258 10.64 -25.49 40.81
CA SER A 258 11.84 -24.80 41.29
C SER A 258 13.13 -25.25 40.60
N ALA A 259 13.23 -26.52 40.19
CA ALA A 259 14.40 -27.06 39.50
C ALA A 259 14.55 -26.53 38.05
N TRP A 260 13.46 -25.99 37.49
CA TRP A 260 13.36 -25.51 36.11
C TRP A 260 13.01 -24.03 35.98
N GLU A 261 12.86 -23.32 37.10
CA GLU A 261 12.48 -21.91 37.11
C GLU A 261 13.44 -21.06 36.26
N TRP A 262 14.72 -21.39 36.26
CA TRP A 262 15.76 -20.74 35.45
C TRP A 262 15.45 -20.72 33.93
N ALA A 263 14.72 -21.72 33.43
CA ALA A 263 14.39 -21.84 32.00
C ALA A 263 13.44 -20.75 31.50
N LYS A 264 12.70 -20.07 32.40
CA LYS A 264 11.80 -18.95 32.04
C LYS A 264 12.53 -17.78 31.38
N TRP A 265 13.84 -17.66 31.62
CA TRP A 265 14.71 -16.65 31.05
C TRP A 265 15.15 -16.98 29.62
N LEU A 266 15.06 -18.24 29.18
CA LEU A 266 15.50 -18.63 27.84
C LEU A 266 14.59 -18.04 26.75
N PRO A 267 15.16 -17.41 25.71
CA PRO A 267 14.40 -17.02 24.51
C PRO A 267 13.72 -18.22 23.82
N HIS A 268 14.35 -19.40 23.90
CA HIS A 268 13.87 -20.66 23.31
C HIS A 268 12.62 -21.22 23.97
N ALA A 269 12.31 -20.79 25.20
CA ALA A 269 11.12 -21.22 25.94
C ALA A 269 9.90 -20.32 25.68
N ARG A 270 9.95 -19.40 24.70
CA ARG A 270 8.83 -18.50 24.34
C ARG A 270 7.96 -19.12 23.25
N ARG A 271 6.63 -18.98 23.36
CA ARG A 271 5.66 -19.39 22.32
C ARG A 271 5.78 -18.52 21.06
N VAL A 272 5.57 -17.22 21.19
CA VAL A 272 5.75 -16.17 20.18
C VAL A 272 7.12 -15.55 20.37
N ARG A 273 7.99 -15.69 19.37
CA ARG A 273 9.44 -15.42 19.50
C ARG A 273 9.78 -13.93 19.45
N SER A 274 9.02 -13.18 18.65
CA SER A 274 9.16 -11.73 18.46
C SER A 274 8.59 -10.90 19.62
N GLN A 275 7.80 -11.52 20.52
CA GLN A 275 7.17 -10.83 21.64
C GLN A 275 7.84 -11.21 22.97
N PRO A 276 8.47 -10.25 23.69
CA PRO A 276 9.10 -10.49 24.98
C PRO A 276 8.16 -11.13 26.03
N ASP A 277 6.87 -10.80 25.95
CA ASP A 277 5.84 -11.16 26.93
C ASP A 277 5.01 -12.40 26.56
N SER A 278 5.41 -13.11 25.50
CA SER A 278 4.77 -14.37 25.11
C SER A 278 4.65 -15.36 26.28
N PRO A 279 3.59 -16.16 26.38
CA PRO A 279 3.56 -17.27 27.34
C PRO A 279 4.75 -18.21 27.13
N ARG A 280 5.25 -18.77 28.24
CA ARG A 280 6.42 -19.67 28.27
C ARG A 280 5.98 -21.12 28.11
N LEU A 281 6.82 -21.92 27.46
CA LEU A 281 6.62 -23.35 27.21
C LEU A 281 7.03 -24.19 28.43
N LEU A 282 6.58 -23.79 29.62
CA LEU A 282 6.86 -24.45 30.90
C LEU A 282 5.53 -24.85 31.53
N GLY A 283 5.33 -26.15 31.81
CA GLY A 283 4.11 -26.68 32.40
C GLY A 283 4.40 -27.60 33.58
N PHE A 284 3.96 -27.24 34.78
CA PHE A 284 4.21 -28.03 36.00
C PHE A 284 2.93 -28.49 36.72
N ASP A 285 1.77 -27.97 36.35
CA ASP A 285 0.47 -28.47 36.77
C ASP A 285 -0.29 -29.08 35.58
N ARG A 286 -1.41 -29.75 35.86
CA ARG A 286 -2.15 -30.50 34.84
C ARG A 286 -2.64 -29.62 33.69
N GLU A 287 -3.03 -28.38 33.97
CA GLU A 287 -3.56 -27.45 32.97
C GLU A 287 -2.42 -26.87 32.14
N ALA A 288 -1.37 -26.38 32.78
CA ALA A 288 -0.18 -25.85 32.11
C ALA A 288 0.51 -26.91 31.24
N VAL A 289 0.60 -28.16 31.70
CA VAL A 289 1.12 -29.28 30.88
C VAL A 289 0.26 -29.47 29.64
N ALA A 290 -1.08 -29.52 29.78
CA ALA A 290 -1.98 -29.67 28.64
C ALA A 290 -1.83 -28.52 27.63
N THR A 291 -1.66 -27.29 28.09
CA THR A 291 -1.46 -26.12 27.21
C THR A 291 -0.13 -26.18 26.47
N VAL A 292 0.99 -26.48 27.15
CA VAL A 292 2.30 -26.62 26.49
C VAL A 292 2.25 -27.72 25.43
N LEU A 293 1.59 -28.82 25.75
CA LEU A 293 1.36 -29.94 24.84
C LEU A 293 0.51 -29.53 23.62
N ALA A 294 -0.58 -28.81 23.82
CA ALA A 294 -1.45 -28.31 22.74
C ALA A 294 -0.76 -27.25 21.86
N ASP A 295 0.04 -26.36 22.45
CA ASP A 295 0.66 -25.23 21.75
C ASP A 295 1.96 -25.61 21.03
N ALA A 296 2.80 -26.46 21.62
CA ALA A 296 4.12 -26.77 21.09
C ALA A 296 4.21 -28.15 20.43
N VAL A 297 3.55 -29.16 20.99
CA VAL A 297 3.71 -30.57 20.54
C VAL A 297 2.70 -30.91 19.45
N ALA A 298 1.40 -30.66 19.68
CA ALA A 298 0.33 -31.05 18.75
C ALA A 298 0.49 -30.48 17.32
N PRO A 299 0.88 -29.20 17.10
CA PRO A 299 1.05 -28.66 15.74
C PRO A 299 2.16 -29.35 14.96
N ARG A 300 3.24 -29.76 15.64
CA ARG A 300 4.39 -30.45 15.05
C ARG A 300 4.07 -31.90 14.70
N LEU A 301 3.33 -32.59 15.56
CA LEU A 301 2.82 -33.93 15.26
C LEU A 301 1.88 -33.89 14.04
N ALA A 302 0.97 -32.91 13.99
CA ALA A 302 0.07 -32.73 12.85
C ALA A 302 0.83 -32.39 11.54
N ALA A 303 1.90 -31.59 11.61
CA ALA A 303 2.75 -31.30 10.44
C ALA A 303 3.48 -32.56 9.95
N GLY A 304 4.07 -33.33 10.86
CA GLY A 304 4.72 -34.60 10.50
C GLY A 304 3.74 -35.64 9.93
N GLN A 305 2.48 -35.63 10.39
CA GLN A 305 1.45 -36.49 9.83
C GLN A 305 1.06 -36.08 8.41
N ARG A 306 0.92 -34.77 8.13
CA ARG A 306 0.66 -34.27 6.76
C ARG A 306 1.79 -34.58 5.79
N GLU A 307 3.05 -34.43 6.19
CA GLU A 307 4.20 -34.80 5.36
C GLU A 307 4.22 -36.30 5.01
N ARG A 308 3.72 -37.14 5.92
CA ARG A 308 3.61 -38.58 5.70
C ARG A 308 2.47 -38.93 4.74
N ASP A 309 1.36 -38.22 4.84
CA ASP A 309 0.16 -38.45 4.03
C ASP A 309 0.27 -37.82 2.63
N ASP A 310 1.32 -37.01 2.36
CA ASP A 310 1.61 -36.42 1.05
C ASP A 310 2.26 -37.45 0.09
N PRO A 311 1.56 -37.84 -1.00
CA PRO A 311 2.08 -38.82 -1.96
C PRO A 311 3.16 -38.25 -2.91
N SER A 312 3.43 -36.94 -2.88
CA SER A 312 4.35 -36.27 -3.82
C SER A 312 5.84 -36.43 -3.46
N GLY A 313 6.18 -36.92 -2.27
CA GLY A 313 7.56 -37.24 -1.86
C GLY A 313 8.52 -36.04 -1.77
N SER A 314 8.02 -34.81 -1.90
CA SER A 314 8.82 -33.59 -1.75
C SER A 314 9.14 -33.39 -0.27
N ARG A 315 10.36 -33.74 0.16
CA ARG A 315 10.86 -33.40 1.50
C ARG A 315 11.04 -31.88 1.59
N SER A 316 9.98 -31.17 1.97
CA SER A 316 10.10 -29.77 2.41
C SER A 316 10.91 -29.71 3.71
N VAL A 317 11.82 -28.75 3.82
CA VAL A 317 12.45 -28.43 5.10
C VAL A 317 11.33 -28.05 6.09
N PRO A 318 11.27 -28.63 7.31
CA PRO A 318 10.22 -28.32 8.27
C PRO A 318 10.17 -26.81 8.54
N SER A 319 9.04 -26.17 8.28
CA SER A 319 8.87 -24.72 8.46
C SER A 319 8.94 -24.28 9.93
N MET A 320 8.74 -25.21 10.87
CA MET A 320 8.78 -24.97 12.31
C MET A 320 10.14 -25.34 12.91
N PRO A 321 10.62 -24.69 13.99
CA PRO A 321 11.84 -25.08 14.69
C PRO A 321 11.67 -26.40 15.38
N HIS A 322 12.80 -27.08 15.51
CA HIS A 322 12.87 -28.31 16.25
C HIS A 322 12.49 -28.05 17.72
N LEU A 323 11.69 -28.93 18.31
CA LEU A 323 11.29 -28.83 19.70
C LEU A 323 12.09 -29.85 20.53
N LEU A 324 12.86 -29.36 21.50
CA LEU A 324 13.36 -30.18 22.59
C LEU A 324 12.33 -30.18 23.73
N LEU A 325 11.70 -31.32 23.97
CA LEU A 325 10.75 -31.52 25.06
C LEU A 325 11.44 -32.27 26.21
N VAL A 326 11.56 -31.61 27.37
CA VAL A 326 12.05 -32.24 28.60
C VAL A 326 10.88 -32.68 29.46
N VAL A 327 10.82 -33.95 29.80
CA VAL A 327 9.75 -34.55 30.62
C VAL A 327 10.33 -34.97 31.97
N ASP A 328 9.96 -34.27 33.04
CA ASP A 328 10.44 -34.51 34.41
C ASP A 328 9.32 -35.09 35.29
N GLY A 329 9.28 -36.42 35.37
CA GLY A 329 8.35 -37.17 36.21
C GLY A 329 7.24 -37.92 35.45
N GLN A 330 6.70 -38.95 36.10
CA GLN A 330 5.78 -39.92 35.48
C GLN A 330 4.43 -39.32 35.05
N ALA A 331 3.85 -38.42 35.84
CA ALA A 331 2.53 -37.85 35.52
C ALA A 331 2.53 -37.04 34.20
N ALA A 332 3.62 -36.30 33.93
CA ALA A 332 3.79 -35.58 32.68
C ALA A 332 4.03 -36.57 31.51
N ALA A 333 4.76 -37.66 31.78
CA ALA A 333 4.99 -38.72 30.82
C ALA A 333 3.68 -39.40 30.39
N ASP A 334 2.85 -39.79 31.35
CA ASP A 334 1.55 -40.42 31.09
C ASP A 334 0.63 -39.49 30.27
N THR A 335 0.66 -38.19 30.56
CA THR A 335 -0.13 -37.18 29.83
C THR A 335 0.33 -37.04 28.37
N LEU A 336 1.64 -37.06 28.12
CA LEU A 336 2.20 -37.04 26.77
C LEU A 336 1.87 -38.32 25.99
N SER A 337 1.94 -39.48 26.65
CA SER A 337 1.61 -40.76 26.03
C SER A 337 0.13 -40.87 25.62
N LEU A 338 -0.78 -40.22 26.34
CA LEU A 338 -2.21 -40.16 26.01
C LEU A 338 -2.55 -39.21 24.85
N MET A 339 -1.60 -38.41 24.35
CA MET A 339 -1.84 -37.49 23.25
C MET A 339 -2.02 -38.24 21.92
N PRO A 340 -3.01 -37.88 21.08
CA PRO A 340 -3.13 -38.41 19.71
C PRO A 340 -1.85 -38.18 18.89
N GLY A 341 -1.35 -39.24 18.24
CA GLY A 341 -0.14 -39.16 17.42
C GLY A 341 1.17 -39.19 18.21
N SER A 342 1.15 -39.50 19.51
CA SER A 342 2.35 -39.69 20.33
C SER A 342 3.28 -40.78 19.80
N GLU A 343 2.75 -41.78 19.08
CA GLU A 343 3.55 -42.78 18.34
C GLU A 343 4.49 -42.18 17.28
N LEU A 344 4.22 -40.97 16.77
CA LEU A 344 5.09 -40.29 15.80
C LEU A 344 6.37 -39.70 16.44
N LEU A 345 6.45 -39.63 17.78
CA LEU A 345 7.63 -39.12 18.48
C LEU A 345 8.87 -39.99 18.22
N SER A 346 8.71 -41.29 17.99
CA SER A 346 9.81 -42.22 17.68
C SER A 346 10.19 -42.25 16.20
N MET A 347 9.38 -41.67 15.30
CA MET A 347 9.54 -41.81 13.86
C MET A 347 10.54 -40.81 13.28
N PRO A 348 11.33 -41.17 12.24
CA PRO A 348 12.15 -40.22 11.48
C PRO A 348 11.28 -39.15 10.80
N GLY A 349 11.65 -37.87 10.92
CA GLY A 349 10.96 -36.72 10.31
C GLY A 349 10.17 -35.83 11.28
N SER A 350 9.77 -36.30 12.46
CA SER A 350 9.18 -35.42 13.48
C SER A 350 10.19 -34.36 13.94
N ALA A 351 9.77 -33.08 13.97
CA ALA A 351 10.58 -31.95 14.43
C ALA A 351 10.61 -31.86 15.97
N ILE A 352 10.65 -33.01 16.66
CA ILE A 352 10.58 -33.13 18.13
C ILE A 352 11.65 -34.14 18.59
N SER A 353 12.43 -33.77 19.59
CA SER A 353 13.26 -34.70 20.39
C SER A 353 12.82 -34.64 21.86
N VAL A 354 12.72 -35.79 22.52
CA VAL A 354 12.23 -35.92 23.89
C VAL A 354 13.33 -36.42 24.82
N LEU A 355 13.53 -35.72 25.94
CA LEU A 355 14.43 -36.11 27.03
C LEU A 355 13.60 -36.52 28.25
N TRP A 356 13.61 -37.81 28.56
CA TRP A 356 12.85 -38.40 29.67
C TRP A 356 13.70 -38.46 30.95
N LEU A 357 13.29 -37.75 31.99
CA LEU A 357 13.96 -37.75 33.30
C LEU A 357 13.17 -38.62 34.29
N GLY A 358 13.56 -39.90 34.35
CA GLY A 358 12.91 -40.92 35.16
C GLY A 358 11.61 -41.47 34.55
N GLY A 359 11.32 -42.74 34.86
CA GLY A 359 10.16 -43.48 34.33
C GLY A 359 10.50 -44.38 33.14
N PRO A 360 9.67 -45.40 32.83
CA PRO A 360 9.83 -46.21 31.63
C PRO A 360 9.37 -45.43 30.39
N ALA A 361 10.30 -45.08 29.50
CA ALA A 361 9.98 -44.50 28.20
C ALA A 361 9.73 -45.63 27.18
N ALA A 362 8.46 -45.94 26.90
CA ALA A 362 8.11 -46.83 25.81
C ALA A 362 8.58 -46.20 24.48
N GLY A 363 9.53 -46.83 23.79
CA GLY A 363 10.07 -46.33 22.52
C GLY A 363 11.33 -45.45 22.62
N ALA A 364 12.05 -45.45 23.75
CA ALA A 364 13.36 -44.79 23.86
C ALA A 364 14.36 -45.33 22.83
N THR A 365 15.03 -44.43 22.11
CA THR A 365 16.07 -44.77 21.12
C THR A 365 17.44 -44.90 21.76
N ALA A 366 17.67 -44.20 22.88
CA ALA A 366 18.90 -44.27 23.66
C ALA A 366 18.64 -44.22 25.17
N ARG A 367 19.53 -44.84 25.94
CA ARG A 367 19.52 -44.86 27.41
C ARG A 367 20.83 -44.28 27.96
N LEU A 368 20.68 -43.33 28.86
CA LEU A 368 21.73 -42.71 29.65
C LEU A 368 21.60 -43.20 31.09
N THR A 369 22.58 -43.94 31.59
CA THR A 369 22.57 -44.43 32.99
C THR A 369 23.61 -43.69 33.81
N LEU A 370 23.15 -42.93 34.79
CA LEU A 370 23.97 -42.17 35.73
C LEU A 370 24.16 -42.96 37.04
N ARG A 371 25.41 -43.13 37.45
CA ARG A 371 25.80 -43.74 38.74
C ARG A 371 26.32 -42.66 39.69
N GLU A 372 26.38 -42.99 40.98
CA GLU A 372 27.01 -42.14 41.99
C GLU A 372 28.44 -41.75 41.58
N GLY A 373 28.81 -40.48 41.85
CA GLY A 373 30.11 -39.92 41.45
C GLY A 373 30.18 -39.36 40.02
N GLY A 374 29.08 -39.37 39.26
CA GLY A 374 29.00 -38.73 37.94
C GLY A 374 29.52 -39.59 36.78
N ALA A 375 29.64 -40.90 36.99
CA ALA A 375 29.88 -41.85 35.91
C ALA A 375 28.60 -42.07 35.09
N LEU A 376 28.72 -41.98 33.77
CA LEU A 376 27.67 -42.10 32.78
C LEU A 376 28.01 -43.22 31.80
N SER A 377 27.00 -44.00 31.44
CA SER A 377 27.04 -44.91 30.29
C SER A 377 25.95 -44.55 29.28
N PHE A 378 26.32 -44.49 28.01
CA PHE A 378 25.39 -44.32 26.89
C PHE A 378 25.19 -45.66 26.18
N GLU A 379 23.94 -46.03 25.92
CA GLU A 379 23.54 -47.26 25.23
C GLU A 379 22.45 -46.94 24.20
N GLU A 380 22.66 -47.27 22.92
CA GLU A 380 21.64 -47.18 21.89
C GLU A 380 20.70 -48.40 21.95
N VAL A 381 19.39 -48.15 21.98
CA VAL A 381 18.35 -49.17 22.18
C VAL A 381 17.69 -49.58 20.85
N ALA A 382 17.58 -48.65 19.90
CA ALA A 382 16.83 -48.86 18.64
C ALA A 382 17.70 -48.91 17.37
N PHE A 383 18.95 -48.43 17.41
CA PHE A 383 19.87 -48.35 16.28
C PHE A 383 21.25 -48.86 16.72
N GLY A 384 21.94 -49.69 15.93
CA GLY A 384 23.39 -49.97 16.06
C GLY A 384 23.92 -50.69 17.33
N GLY A 385 23.24 -50.65 18.47
CA GLY A 385 23.69 -51.24 19.74
C GLY A 385 24.97 -50.63 20.30
N ALA A 386 25.34 -49.40 19.88
CA ALA A 386 26.56 -48.76 20.33
C ALA A 386 26.50 -48.48 21.84
N ARG A 387 27.57 -48.83 22.54
CA ARG A 387 27.72 -48.57 23.98
C ARG A 387 29.01 -47.84 24.24
N VAL A 388 28.92 -46.70 24.94
CA VAL A 388 30.07 -45.88 25.33
C VAL A 388 30.15 -45.82 26.86
N GLU A 389 31.20 -46.41 27.43
CA GLU A 389 31.53 -46.41 28.86
C GLU A 389 33.05 -46.59 29.03
N PRO A 390 33.71 -45.91 29.98
CA PRO A 390 33.17 -44.93 30.92
C PRO A 390 33.11 -43.51 30.35
N VAL A 391 32.02 -42.79 30.62
CA VAL A 391 31.89 -41.34 30.37
C VAL A 391 31.76 -40.63 31.72
N ARG A 392 32.46 -39.53 31.92
CA ARG A 392 32.23 -38.63 33.06
C ARG A 392 31.22 -37.57 32.65
N ALA A 393 30.03 -37.60 33.24
CA ALA A 393 28.94 -36.71 32.91
C ALA A 393 29.33 -35.23 33.10
N ALA A 394 28.91 -34.39 32.16
CA ALA A 394 28.88 -32.95 32.37
C ALA A 394 27.58 -32.59 33.13
N LEU A 395 27.73 -32.03 34.32
CA LEU A 395 26.64 -31.75 35.23
C LEU A 395 26.57 -30.24 35.47
N CYS A 396 25.52 -29.58 34.97
CA CYS A 396 25.34 -28.15 35.09
C CYS A 396 24.55 -27.79 36.37
N PRO A 397 25.12 -27.02 37.32
CA PRO A 397 24.40 -26.48 38.46
C PRO A 397 23.31 -25.48 38.03
N VAL A 398 22.26 -25.33 38.84
CA VAL A 398 21.13 -24.45 38.50
C VAL A 398 21.55 -22.99 38.39
N GLU A 399 22.50 -22.54 39.22
CA GLU A 399 23.01 -21.18 39.25
C GLU A 399 23.81 -20.83 37.99
N LEU A 400 24.48 -21.83 37.39
CA LEU A 400 25.19 -21.65 36.13
C LEU A 400 24.22 -21.60 34.95
N ALA A 401 23.22 -22.49 34.95
CA ALA A 401 22.15 -22.50 33.94
C ALA A 401 21.36 -21.18 33.95
N GLU A 402 21.03 -20.65 35.13
CA GLU A 402 20.33 -19.37 35.26
C GLU A 402 21.18 -18.20 34.76
N ARG A 403 22.50 -18.17 35.04
CA ARG A 403 23.39 -17.13 34.49
C ARG A 403 23.44 -17.16 32.97
N ILE A 404 23.53 -18.35 32.37
CA ILE A 404 23.49 -18.53 30.91
C ILE A 404 22.16 -18.04 30.36
N ALA A 405 21.04 -18.49 30.94
CA ALA A 405 19.70 -18.14 30.47
C ALA A 405 19.41 -16.63 30.60
N ARG A 406 19.80 -15.99 31.72
CA ARG A 406 19.68 -14.53 31.90
C ARG A 406 20.58 -13.74 30.95
N GLY A 407 21.77 -14.26 30.63
CA GLY A 407 22.65 -13.64 29.65
C GLY A 407 22.08 -13.69 28.22
N LEU A 408 21.33 -14.74 27.89
CA LEU A 408 20.61 -14.89 26.63
C LEU A 408 19.26 -14.14 26.60
N ALA A 409 18.59 -13.98 27.75
CA ALA A 409 17.26 -13.36 27.87
C ALA A 409 17.09 -12.00 27.15
N PRO A 410 18.06 -11.05 27.19
CA PRO A 410 17.91 -9.78 26.50
C PRO A 410 18.12 -9.90 25.00
N LEU A 411 18.68 -10.99 24.47
CA LEU A 411 18.99 -11.09 23.06
C LEU A 411 17.71 -11.39 22.25
N LEU A 412 17.43 -10.55 21.26
CA LEU A 412 16.42 -10.77 20.23
C LEU A 412 17.14 -11.10 18.93
N LEU A 413 16.74 -12.16 18.22
CA LEU A 413 17.35 -12.46 16.93
C LEU A 413 17.00 -11.34 15.94
N ASP A 414 17.99 -10.82 15.20
CA ASP A 414 17.71 -9.90 14.08
C ASP A 414 17.03 -10.69 12.96
N GLU A 415 15.71 -10.54 12.83
CA GLU A 415 14.90 -11.21 11.79
C GLU A 415 15.35 -10.85 10.37
N ARG A 416 16.21 -9.84 10.18
CA ARG A 416 16.70 -9.36 8.87
C ARG A 416 17.47 -10.39 8.01
N GLU A 417 17.89 -11.54 8.54
CA GLU A 417 18.48 -12.63 7.71
C GLU A 417 17.42 -13.56 7.08
N GLY A 418 16.19 -13.54 7.57
CA GLY A 418 15.02 -14.02 6.82
C GLY A 418 14.31 -12.79 6.28
N GLY A 419 14.47 -12.49 4.99
CA GLY A 419 13.81 -11.33 4.37
C GLY A 419 12.39 -11.17 4.89
N ARG A 420 12.03 -9.95 5.33
CA ARG A 420 10.75 -9.67 5.99
C ARG A 420 9.63 -10.33 5.19
N ASP A 421 8.77 -11.10 5.86
CA ASP A 421 7.65 -11.72 5.15
C ASP A 421 6.76 -10.59 4.61
N LEU A 422 6.81 -10.40 3.29
CA LEU A 422 6.02 -9.37 2.61
C LEU A 422 4.51 -9.64 2.72
N SER A 423 4.12 -10.82 3.24
CA SER A 423 2.74 -11.13 3.62
C SER A 423 2.26 -10.31 4.82
N GLU A 424 3.17 -9.90 5.72
CA GLU A 424 2.81 -9.08 6.87
C GLU A 424 2.34 -7.68 6.44
N GLU A 425 1.28 -7.23 7.08
CA GLU A 425 0.77 -5.88 6.89
C GLU A 425 1.58 -4.89 7.72
N VAL A 426 1.79 -3.70 7.18
CA VAL A 426 2.49 -2.60 7.85
C VAL A 426 1.56 -1.40 7.84
N ARG A 427 1.41 -0.69 8.97
CA ARG A 427 0.57 0.51 9.04
C ARG A 427 1.39 1.78 8.80
N LEU A 428 0.78 2.82 8.23
CA LEU A 428 1.47 4.09 8.00
C LEU A 428 1.89 4.74 9.33
N VAL A 429 1.08 4.61 10.38
CA VAL A 429 1.38 5.15 11.72
C VAL A 429 2.65 4.56 12.33
N GLU A 430 2.98 3.30 12.00
CA GLU A 430 4.25 2.66 12.41
C GLU A 430 5.44 3.32 11.71
N LEU A 431 5.31 3.63 10.41
CA LEU A 431 6.35 4.34 9.64
C LEU A 431 6.53 5.80 10.08
N LEU A 432 5.45 6.41 10.59
CA LEU A 432 5.49 7.74 11.19
C LEU A 432 6.05 7.71 12.62
N GLY A 433 6.05 6.55 13.29
CA GLY A 433 6.48 6.37 14.67
C GLY A 433 5.53 7.00 15.68
N THR A 434 4.26 7.22 15.33
CA THR A 434 3.27 7.87 16.19
C THR A 434 1.87 7.35 15.85
N PRO A 435 1.08 6.88 16.83
CA PRO A 435 -0.27 6.38 16.58
C PRO A 435 -1.18 7.51 16.06
N ALA A 436 -2.22 7.16 15.30
CA ALA A 436 -3.09 8.15 14.65
C ALA A 436 -3.67 9.18 15.64
N GLN A 437 -4.02 8.73 16.84
CA GLN A 437 -4.56 9.55 17.93
C GLN A 437 -3.51 10.39 18.68
N ALA A 438 -2.22 10.27 18.37
CA ALA A 438 -1.18 11.13 18.94
C ALA A 438 -0.54 12.03 17.88
N ILE A 439 -1.01 11.98 16.64
CA ILE A 439 -0.49 12.83 15.57
C ILE A 439 -0.82 14.31 15.85
N GLU A 440 0.23 15.12 15.89
CA GLU A 440 0.21 16.58 15.94
C GLU A 440 0.71 17.13 14.59
N ALA A 441 -0.21 17.35 13.64
CA ALA A 441 0.14 17.71 12.26
C ALA A 441 0.99 19.00 12.18
N GLU A 442 0.63 20.06 12.92
CA GLU A 442 1.39 21.33 12.90
C GLU A 442 2.83 21.20 13.42
N ARG A 443 3.09 20.24 14.31
CA ARG A 443 4.45 19.92 14.73
C ARG A 443 5.21 19.25 13.58
N LEU A 444 4.63 18.23 12.97
CA LEU A 444 5.23 17.53 11.82
C LEU A 444 5.46 18.47 10.62
N TRP A 445 4.58 19.44 10.38
CA TRP A 445 4.73 20.45 9.34
C TRP A 445 5.93 21.38 9.54
N ARG A 446 6.26 21.71 10.80
CA ARG A 446 7.46 22.48 11.16
C ARG A 446 8.74 21.64 10.99
N GLU A 447 8.67 20.35 11.31
CA GLU A 447 9.79 19.41 11.20
C GLU A 447 10.10 19.00 9.75
N THR A 448 9.14 19.17 8.84
CA THR A 448 9.22 18.74 7.43
C THR A 448 9.40 19.94 6.49
N GLN A 449 10.46 20.72 6.73
CA GLN A 449 10.89 21.84 5.89
C GLN A 449 12.23 21.54 5.20
N GLY A 450 12.56 22.33 4.17
CA GLY A 450 13.85 22.24 3.48
C GLY A 450 14.09 20.87 2.84
N PRO A 451 15.22 20.16 3.12
CA PRO A 451 15.55 18.89 2.48
C PRO A 451 14.52 17.77 2.65
N ARG A 452 13.68 17.85 3.68
CA ARG A 452 12.62 16.86 3.98
C ARG A 452 11.28 17.19 3.31
N ALA A 453 11.14 18.36 2.68
CA ALA A 453 9.92 18.73 1.98
C ALA A 453 9.64 17.75 0.83
N LEU A 454 8.35 17.45 0.62
CA LEU A 454 7.83 16.54 -0.39
C LEU A 454 8.38 15.11 -0.34
N ARG A 455 8.91 14.70 0.82
CA ARG A 455 9.51 13.38 1.04
C ARG A 455 8.74 12.61 2.09
N ILE A 456 8.24 11.42 1.75
CA ILE A 456 7.37 10.62 2.61
C ILE A 456 7.73 9.13 2.61
N PRO A 457 7.51 8.41 3.71
CA PRO A 457 7.51 6.95 3.69
C PRO A 457 6.21 6.43 3.07
N ILE A 458 6.32 5.42 2.20
CA ILE A 458 5.16 4.76 1.55
C ILE A 458 5.03 3.28 1.93
N GLY A 459 6.03 2.72 2.59
CA GLY A 459 6.12 1.30 2.87
C GLY A 459 7.45 0.89 3.47
N VAL A 460 7.73 -0.42 3.45
CA VAL A 460 9.00 -1.02 3.90
C VAL A 460 9.64 -1.85 2.81
N ARG A 461 10.96 -1.81 2.74
CA ARG A 461 11.79 -2.62 1.84
C ARG A 461 12.09 -3.99 2.46
N LEU A 462 12.64 -4.90 1.65
CA LEU A 462 13.07 -6.24 2.08
C LEU A 462 14.12 -6.23 3.20
N ASP A 463 14.95 -5.18 3.27
CA ASP A 463 15.96 -4.97 4.30
C ASP A 463 15.39 -4.36 5.61
N GLY A 464 14.09 -4.13 5.65
CA GLY A 464 13.37 -3.50 6.76
C GLY A 464 13.46 -1.97 6.81
N GLN A 465 14.17 -1.33 5.89
CA GLN A 465 14.21 0.14 5.80
C GLN A 465 12.91 0.69 5.22
N HIS A 466 12.64 1.98 5.46
CA HIS A 466 11.47 2.63 4.88
C HIS A 466 11.66 2.80 3.37
N ALA A 467 10.65 2.38 2.59
CA ALA A 467 10.54 2.80 1.20
C ALA A 467 10.10 4.27 1.18
N ILE A 468 10.96 5.14 0.65
CA ILE A 468 10.73 6.58 0.63
C ILE A 468 10.37 7.03 -0.77
N LEU A 469 9.33 7.85 -0.90
CA LEU A 469 8.99 8.59 -2.10
C LEU A 469 9.38 10.05 -1.92
N ASP A 470 10.24 10.57 -2.80
CA ASP A 470 10.68 11.98 -2.77
C ASP A 470 10.23 12.69 -4.06
N LEU A 471 9.21 13.54 -3.95
CA LEU A 471 8.59 14.21 -5.11
C LEU A 471 9.30 15.50 -5.52
N LYS A 472 10.44 15.84 -4.91
CA LYS A 472 11.24 16.99 -5.34
C LYS A 472 11.84 16.74 -6.71
N GLU A 473 12.29 17.81 -7.34
CA GLU A 473 13.01 17.71 -8.60
C GLU A 473 14.36 16.99 -8.44
N ALA A 474 14.82 16.36 -9.53
CA ALA A 474 16.12 15.70 -9.56
C ALA A 474 17.28 16.66 -9.21
N ALA A 475 17.15 17.94 -9.59
CA ALA A 475 18.12 18.98 -9.25
C ALA A 475 18.26 19.22 -7.73
N GLU A 476 17.27 18.80 -6.93
CA GLU A 476 17.27 18.89 -5.46
C GLU A 476 17.51 17.54 -4.78
N GLY A 477 17.98 16.54 -5.54
CA GLY A 477 18.19 15.18 -5.08
C GLY A 477 16.90 14.36 -4.89
N GLY A 478 15.75 14.85 -5.37
CA GLY A 478 14.49 14.11 -5.34
C GLY A 478 14.36 13.08 -6.46
N MET A 479 13.26 12.33 -6.47
CA MET A 479 12.93 11.33 -7.49
C MET A 479 12.24 11.93 -8.72
N GLY A 480 11.97 13.23 -8.73
CA GLY A 480 11.28 13.93 -9.81
C GLY A 480 9.82 14.25 -9.47
N PRO A 481 9.24 15.30 -10.08
CA PRO A 481 7.90 15.79 -9.73
C PRO A 481 6.76 14.97 -10.34
N HIS A 482 7.04 14.14 -11.34
CA HIS A 482 6.01 13.36 -12.03
C HIS A 482 6.34 11.87 -12.00
N GLY A 483 5.32 11.04 -11.78
CA GLY A 483 5.49 9.59 -11.77
C GLY A 483 4.25 8.79 -12.07
N LEU A 484 4.47 7.48 -12.20
CA LEU A 484 3.50 6.52 -12.71
C LEU A 484 3.32 5.36 -11.72
N ILE A 485 2.08 4.99 -11.45
CA ILE A 485 1.70 3.81 -10.66
C ILE A 485 0.92 2.85 -11.56
N VAL A 486 1.41 1.62 -11.70
CA VAL A 486 0.70 0.56 -12.43
C VAL A 486 0.45 -0.60 -11.49
N GLY A 487 -0.77 -1.15 -11.52
CA GLY A 487 -1.12 -2.31 -10.71
C GLY A 487 -2.51 -2.82 -11.02
N ALA A 488 -2.63 -4.12 -11.22
CA ALA A 488 -3.89 -4.81 -11.50
C ALA A 488 -4.91 -4.64 -10.35
N THR A 489 -6.17 -4.93 -10.62
CA THR A 489 -7.23 -4.93 -9.59
C THR A 489 -6.85 -5.86 -8.44
N GLY A 490 -6.97 -5.36 -7.20
CA GLY A 490 -6.59 -6.12 -6.00
C GLY A 490 -5.09 -6.15 -5.70
N SER A 491 -4.24 -5.47 -6.48
CA SER A 491 -2.79 -5.37 -6.20
C SER A 491 -2.43 -4.40 -5.07
N GLY A 492 -3.37 -3.55 -4.63
CA GLY A 492 -3.13 -2.50 -3.62
C GLY A 492 -2.93 -1.08 -4.16
N LYS A 493 -3.18 -0.83 -5.46
CA LYS A 493 -3.02 0.50 -6.08
C LYS A 493 -3.75 1.64 -5.36
N SER A 494 -5.05 1.46 -5.09
CA SER A 494 -5.85 2.49 -4.41
C SER A 494 -5.37 2.73 -2.97
N GLU A 495 -4.91 1.68 -2.28
CA GLU A 495 -4.33 1.80 -0.94
C GLU A 495 -3.02 2.59 -0.97
N LEU A 496 -2.12 2.30 -1.93
CA LEU A 496 -0.90 3.07 -2.12
C LEU A 496 -1.19 4.56 -2.37
N LEU A 497 -2.18 4.89 -3.22
CA LEU A 497 -2.57 6.27 -3.47
C LEU A 497 -3.05 6.97 -2.19
N ARG A 498 -3.88 6.29 -1.39
CA ARG A 498 -4.34 6.80 -0.08
C ARG A 498 -3.18 6.99 0.88
N THR A 499 -2.24 6.04 0.95
CA THR A 499 -1.04 6.11 1.79
C THR A 499 -0.15 7.29 1.40
N ILE A 500 0.09 7.50 0.10
CA ILE A 500 0.87 8.64 -0.40
C ILE A 500 0.21 9.97 0.01
N VAL A 501 -1.08 10.14 -0.27
CA VAL A 501 -1.80 11.39 0.01
C VAL A 501 -1.85 11.64 1.53
N THR A 502 -2.17 10.62 2.32
CA THR A 502 -2.26 10.72 3.78
C THR A 502 -0.90 11.07 4.40
N ALA A 503 0.18 10.39 3.98
CA ALA A 503 1.53 10.67 4.47
C ALA A 503 1.98 12.09 4.09
N LEU A 504 1.63 12.56 2.88
CA LEU A 504 1.92 13.93 2.46
C LEU A 504 1.13 14.95 3.29
N ALA A 505 -0.17 14.76 3.48
CA ALA A 505 -1.04 15.68 4.22
C ALA A 505 -0.63 15.80 5.71
N VAL A 506 -0.26 14.69 6.33
CA VAL A 506 0.21 14.66 7.73
C VAL A 506 1.54 15.40 7.90
N ARG A 507 2.44 15.29 6.92
CA ARG A 507 3.80 15.86 7.02
C ARG A 507 3.95 17.26 6.45
N HIS A 508 3.01 17.75 5.63
CA HIS A 508 3.18 19.03 4.94
C HIS A 508 2.01 19.97 5.21
N ASP A 509 2.32 21.25 5.47
CA ASP A 509 1.30 22.30 5.61
C ASP A 509 0.57 22.54 4.26
N PRO A 510 -0.75 22.82 4.24
CA PRO A 510 -1.47 23.27 3.05
C PRO A 510 -0.86 24.49 2.34
N ASP A 511 -0.14 25.37 3.06
CA ASP A 511 0.64 26.47 2.46
C ASP A 511 1.84 25.96 1.64
N LEU A 512 2.23 24.69 1.82
CA LEU A 512 3.31 24.02 1.10
C LEU A 512 2.80 23.13 -0.04
N LEU A 513 1.72 22.38 0.16
CA LEU A 513 1.25 21.35 -0.78
C LEU A 513 -0.28 21.28 -0.82
N ASN A 514 -0.85 21.24 -2.02
CA ASN A 514 -2.27 20.98 -2.28
C ASN A 514 -2.47 19.82 -3.25
N PHE A 515 -3.68 19.26 -3.26
CA PHE A 515 -4.06 18.13 -4.11
C PHE A 515 -5.20 18.47 -5.07
N VAL A 516 -5.14 17.93 -6.28
CA VAL A 516 -6.29 17.76 -7.15
C VAL A 516 -6.48 16.27 -7.39
N PHE A 517 -7.63 15.74 -7.03
CA PHE A 517 -7.97 14.33 -7.24
C PHE A 517 -8.81 14.17 -8.50
N VAL A 518 -8.45 13.20 -9.34
CA VAL A 518 -9.17 12.84 -10.56
C VAL A 518 -9.44 11.35 -10.53
N ASP A 519 -10.71 10.97 -10.46
CA ASP A 519 -11.19 9.57 -10.43
C ASP A 519 -12.11 9.32 -11.62
N PHE A 520 -11.67 8.44 -12.55
CA PHE A 520 -12.41 8.19 -13.79
C PHE A 520 -13.69 7.37 -13.57
N LYS A 521 -13.62 6.26 -12.80
CA LYS A 521 -14.70 5.28 -12.64
C LYS A 521 -15.66 5.60 -11.48
N GLY A 522 -15.44 6.71 -10.78
CA GLY A 522 -16.27 7.11 -9.64
C GLY A 522 -15.98 6.29 -8.38
N GLY A 523 -14.72 5.87 -8.19
CA GLY A 523 -14.28 5.16 -7.01
C GLY A 523 -14.39 6.01 -5.73
N ALA A 524 -14.46 5.31 -4.59
CA ALA A 524 -14.27 5.90 -3.27
C ALA A 524 -12.76 6.06 -2.93
N SER A 525 -11.86 6.09 -3.92
CA SER A 525 -10.42 6.14 -3.68
C SER A 525 -10.03 7.39 -2.88
N PHE A 526 -10.61 8.55 -3.22
CA PHE A 526 -10.26 9.85 -2.63
C PHE A 526 -11.41 10.59 -1.94
N ALA A 527 -12.60 10.00 -1.84
CA ALA A 527 -13.79 10.68 -1.31
C ALA A 527 -13.57 11.23 0.11
N ASP A 528 -12.96 10.43 0.98
CA ASP A 528 -12.65 10.85 2.35
C ASP A 528 -11.54 11.91 2.40
N LEU A 529 -10.54 11.77 1.53
CA LEU A 529 -9.38 12.67 1.42
C LEU A 529 -9.77 14.07 0.91
N ALA A 530 -10.92 14.22 0.25
CA ALA A 530 -11.43 15.53 -0.17
C ALA A 530 -11.79 16.45 1.00
N ARG A 531 -11.91 15.91 2.23
CA ARG A 531 -12.16 16.67 3.47
C ARG A 531 -10.89 17.35 4.01
N LEU A 532 -9.71 17.02 3.49
CA LEU A 532 -8.45 17.64 3.91
C LEU A 532 -8.37 19.12 3.48
N PRO A 533 -7.78 20.01 4.30
CA PRO A 533 -7.59 21.42 3.92
C PRO A 533 -6.70 21.60 2.69
N HIS A 534 -5.85 20.60 2.38
CA HIS A 534 -5.01 20.53 1.18
C HIS A 534 -5.79 20.32 -0.12
N CYS A 535 -7.05 19.88 -0.05
CA CYS A 535 -7.84 19.55 -1.24
C CYS A 535 -8.23 20.83 -2.00
N ALA A 536 -7.63 21.02 -3.17
CA ALA A 536 -7.93 22.11 -4.10
C ALA A 536 -9.00 21.74 -5.14
N GLY A 537 -9.42 20.48 -5.18
CA GLY A 537 -10.41 20.00 -6.13
C GLY A 537 -10.53 18.48 -6.17
N MET A 538 -11.76 17.98 -6.30
CA MET A 538 -12.04 16.57 -6.59
C MET A 538 -12.94 16.44 -7.80
N ILE A 539 -12.49 15.64 -8.76
CA ILE A 539 -13.17 15.34 -10.02
C ILE A 539 -13.43 13.85 -10.01
N THR A 540 -14.69 13.45 -10.00
CA THR A 540 -15.09 12.04 -9.87
C THR A 540 -16.09 11.67 -10.95
N ASN A 541 -16.17 10.38 -11.25
CA ASN A 541 -17.20 9.78 -12.10
C ASN A 541 -17.23 10.38 -13.52
N ILE A 542 -16.04 10.63 -14.06
CA ILE A 542 -15.82 11.22 -15.39
C ILE A 542 -16.40 10.33 -16.50
N GLU A 543 -16.43 9.01 -16.29
CA GLU A 543 -17.01 8.06 -17.26
C GLU A 543 -18.47 8.37 -17.62
N ARG A 544 -19.25 8.92 -16.68
CA ARG A 544 -20.68 9.23 -16.90
C ARG A 544 -20.90 10.59 -17.53
N ASP A 545 -19.96 11.52 -17.34
CA ASP A 545 -20.04 12.87 -17.87
C ASP A 545 -18.69 13.33 -18.43
N LEU A 546 -18.45 12.97 -19.69
CA LEU A 546 -17.25 13.35 -20.42
C LEU A 546 -17.12 14.87 -20.63
N THR A 547 -18.16 15.66 -20.35
CA THR A 547 -18.06 17.14 -20.42
C THR A 547 -17.20 17.69 -19.28
N LEU A 548 -17.10 16.96 -18.16
CA LEU A 548 -16.22 17.28 -17.04
C LEU A 548 -14.74 17.22 -17.44
N VAL A 549 -14.36 16.43 -18.45
CA VAL A 549 -12.98 16.36 -18.96
C VAL A 549 -12.55 17.70 -19.56
N ASP A 550 -13.40 18.27 -20.43
CA ASP A 550 -13.10 19.55 -21.08
C ASP A 550 -13.05 20.69 -20.05
N ARG A 551 -13.95 20.63 -19.06
CA ARG A 551 -13.94 21.55 -17.92
C ARG A 551 -12.67 21.42 -17.08
N MET A 552 -12.21 20.19 -16.83
CA MET A 552 -10.99 19.90 -16.07
C MET A 552 -9.77 20.47 -16.78
N GLN A 553 -9.69 20.25 -18.09
CA GLN A 553 -8.64 20.82 -18.94
C GLN A 553 -8.62 22.35 -18.82
N ALA A 554 -9.77 23.00 -18.93
CA ALA A 554 -9.86 24.45 -18.79
C ALA A 554 -9.41 24.94 -17.40
N ALA A 555 -9.82 24.26 -16.33
CA ALA A 555 -9.45 24.61 -14.95
C ALA A 555 -7.94 24.45 -14.68
N LEU A 556 -7.32 23.37 -15.18
CA LEU A 556 -5.89 23.13 -15.04
C LEU A 556 -5.04 24.10 -15.86
N TYR A 557 -5.47 24.44 -17.10
CA TYR A 557 -4.83 25.51 -17.85
C TYR A 557 -4.99 26.87 -17.17
N GLY A 558 -6.15 27.15 -16.58
CA GLY A 558 -6.38 28.33 -15.76
C GLY A 558 -5.40 28.43 -14.58
N GLU A 559 -5.14 27.30 -13.92
CA GLU A 559 -4.17 27.25 -12.82
C GLU A 559 -2.74 27.49 -13.30
N GLN A 560 -2.38 26.92 -14.45
CA GLN A 560 -1.09 27.15 -15.07
C GLN A 560 -0.89 28.66 -15.36
N GLU A 561 -1.88 29.31 -15.96
CA GLU A 561 -1.86 30.76 -16.27
C GLU A 561 -1.83 31.63 -15.01
N ARG A 562 -2.55 31.22 -13.96
CA ARG A 562 -2.54 31.91 -12.65
C ARG A 562 -1.15 31.87 -12.03
N ARG A 563 -0.52 30.70 -11.98
CA ARG A 563 0.84 30.52 -11.43
C ARG A 563 1.90 31.27 -12.23
N GLN A 564 1.82 31.24 -13.56
CA GLN A 564 2.70 32.03 -14.42
C GLN A 564 2.57 33.53 -14.15
N ARG A 565 1.35 34.04 -13.98
CA ARG A 565 1.11 35.44 -13.59
C ARG A 565 1.71 35.76 -12.22
N LEU A 566 1.53 34.90 -11.21
CA LEU A 566 2.15 35.11 -9.89
C LEU A 566 3.68 35.19 -9.94
N LEU A 567 4.33 34.30 -10.71
CA LEU A 567 5.79 34.36 -10.90
C LEU A 567 6.24 35.65 -11.58
N ARG A 568 5.51 36.07 -12.61
CA ARG A 568 5.77 37.31 -13.35
C ARG A 568 5.60 38.54 -12.45
N ASP A 569 4.48 38.61 -11.74
CA ASP A 569 4.10 39.76 -10.91
C ASP A 569 5.00 39.86 -9.65
N ALA A 570 5.54 38.74 -9.17
CA ALA A 570 6.54 38.70 -8.09
C ALA A 570 7.96 39.07 -8.53
N GLY A 571 8.13 39.73 -9.68
CA GLY A 571 9.41 40.19 -10.21
C GLY A 571 10.06 39.23 -11.19
N ASN A 572 9.27 38.66 -12.10
CA ASN A 572 9.67 37.78 -13.20
C ASN A 572 10.56 36.61 -12.78
N LEU A 573 10.08 35.86 -11.80
CA LEU A 573 10.74 34.67 -11.26
C LEU A 573 10.66 33.49 -12.22
N ASP A 574 11.71 32.67 -12.25
CA ASP A 574 11.77 31.52 -13.18
C ASP A 574 10.93 30.33 -12.71
N ASP A 575 10.82 30.14 -11.39
CA ASP A 575 10.16 28.99 -10.80
C ASP A 575 9.54 29.25 -9.42
N ILE A 576 8.71 28.30 -8.99
CA ILE A 576 8.02 28.29 -7.70
C ILE A 576 8.98 28.35 -6.50
N ARG A 577 10.22 27.84 -6.62
CA ARG A 577 11.16 27.84 -5.50
C ARG A 577 11.64 29.23 -5.21
N GLN A 578 12.01 29.99 -6.24
CA GLN A 578 12.39 31.40 -6.10
C GLN A 578 11.23 32.19 -5.48
N TYR A 579 9.99 31.92 -5.90
CA TYR A 579 8.80 32.57 -5.34
C TYR A 579 8.63 32.28 -3.85
N ARG A 580 8.73 31.00 -3.48
CA ARG A 580 8.60 30.57 -2.08
C ARG A 580 9.75 31.06 -1.21
N ALA A 581 10.98 31.05 -1.72
CA ALA A 581 12.14 31.59 -1.01
C ALA A 581 11.98 33.09 -0.73
N ARG A 582 11.46 33.87 -1.71
CA ARG A 582 11.13 35.29 -1.51
C ARG A 582 10.05 35.50 -0.45
N ARG A 583 8.98 34.69 -0.49
CA ARG A 583 7.93 34.73 0.54
C ARG A 583 8.49 34.39 1.92
N GLN A 584 9.31 33.35 2.04
CA GLN A 584 9.96 32.95 3.30
C GLN A 584 10.92 34.04 3.82
N ALA A 585 11.50 34.84 2.93
CA ALA A 585 12.31 36.01 3.30
C ALA A 585 11.47 37.24 3.73
N GLY A 586 10.15 37.13 3.81
CA GLY A 586 9.24 38.17 4.32
C GLY A 586 8.59 39.04 3.23
N ALA A 587 8.72 38.70 1.95
CA ALA A 587 7.98 39.39 0.90
C ALA A 587 6.46 39.15 1.03
N ASP A 588 5.67 40.21 0.86
CA ASP A 588 4.21 40.15 0.87
C ASP A 588 3.68 39.51 -0.42
N LEU A 589 3.74 38.18 -0.45
CA LEU A 589 3.34 37.35 -1.59
C LEU A 589 2.29 36.34 -1.13
N THR A 590 1.22 36.19 -1.92
CA THR A 590 0.19 35.17 -1.71
C THR A 590 0.81 33.77 -1.70
N PRO A 591 0.39 32.84 -0.83
CA PRO A 591 0.88 31.47 -0.85
C PRO A 591 0.73 30.81 -2.23
N MET A 592 1.79 30.15 -2.70
CA MET A 592 1.77 29.32 -3.89
C MET A 592 2.32 27.92 -3.53
N PRO A 593 1.46 27.02 -3.02
CA PRO A 593 1.83 25.65 -2.70
C PRO A 593 2.11 24.83 -3.96
N TYR A 594 2.91 23.77 -3.82
CA TYR A 594 2.99 22.73 -4.85
C TYR A 594 1.60 22.11 -5.05
N LEU A 595 1.25 21.75 -6.29
CA LEU A 595 -0.03 21.13 -6.62
C LEU A 595 0.23 19.73 -7.14
N LEU A 596 -0.10 18.70 -6.36
CA LEU A 596 -0.04 17.32 -6.81
C LEU A 596 -1.38 16.92 -7.42
N ILE A 597 -1.38 16.70 -8.73
CA ILE A 597 -2.55 16.23 -9.47
C ILE A 597 -2.47 14.70 -9.53
N VAL A 598 -3.38 14.05 -8.81
CA VAL A 598 -3.44 12.59 -8.69
C VAL A 598 -4.57 12.09 -9.58
N VAL A 599 -4.22 11.31 -10.61
CA VAL A 599 -5.17 10.78 -11.59
C VAL A 599 -5.24 9.27 -11.46
N ASP A 600 -6.38 8.76 -10.98
CA ASP A 600 -6.68 7.34 -10.96
C ASP A 600 -7.37 6.89 -12.25
N GLU A 601 -7.00 5.70 -12.73
CA GLU A 601 -7.41 5.13 -14.02
C GLU A 601 -7.17 6.05 -15.23
N PHE A 602 -5.99 6.69 -15.32
CA PHE A 602 -5.71 7.61 -16.43
C PHE A 602 -5.72 6.92 -17.81
N GLY A 603 -5.42 5.62 -17.89
CA GLY A 603 -5.43 4.87 -19.15
C GLY A 603 -6.82 4.77 -19.79
N GLU A 604 -7.86 4.69 -18.96
CA GLU A 604 -9.27 4.69 -19.38
C GLU A 604 -9.70 6.08 -19.85
N LEU A 605 -9.21 7.12 -19.17
CA LEU A 605 -9.41 8.51 -19.58
C LEU A 605 -8.86 8.75 -20.99
N LEU A 606 -7.62 8.32 -21.26
CA LEU A 606 -7.01 8.47 -22.58
C LEU A 606 -7.68 7.58 -23.66
N GLY A 607 -8.25 6.43 -23.27
CA GLY A 607 -9.01 5.59 -24.19
C GLY A 607 -10.25 6.28 -24.74
N ASN A 608 -10.92 7.08 -23.91
CA ASN A 608 -12.12 7.81 -24.28
C ASN A 608 -11.81 9.20 -24.88
N ARG A 609 -10.72 9.84 -24.45
CA ARG A 609 -10.30 11.18 -24.90
C ARG A 609 -8.78 11.23 -25.16
N PRO A 610 -8.31 10.76 -26.34
CA PRO A 610 -6.88 10.74 -26.67
C PRO A 610 -6.21 12.11 -26.67
N ASP A 611 -6.92 13.15 -27.14
CA ASP A 611 -6.44 14.55 -27.20
C ASP A 611 -6.01 15.11 -25.83
N PHE A 612 -6.44 14.47 -24.74
CA PHE A 612 -6.10 14.87 -23.38
C PHE A 612 -4.64 14.56 -23.02
N LEU A 613 -3.97 13.69 -23.77
CA LEU A 613 -2.53 13.40 -23.60
C LEU A 613 -1.70 14.69 -23.70
N ASP A 614 -2.08 15.62 -24.57
CA ASP A 614 -1.38 16.90 -24.77
C ASP A 614 -1.36 17.76 -23.51
N LEU A 615 -2.41 17.69 -22.67
CA LEU A 615 -2.44 18.37 -21.39
C LEU A 615 -1.37 17.79 -20.45
N PHE A 616 -1.31 16.46 -20.31
CA PHE A 616 -0.32 15.82 -19.45
C PHE A 616 1.11 16.04 -19.93
N VAL A 617 1.34 16.02 -21.25
CA VAL A 617 2.65 16.36 -21.83
C VAL A 617 3.01 17.82 -21.55
N THR A 618 2.06 18.74 -21.70
CA THR A 618 2.27 20.16 -21.38
C THR A 618 2.60 20.37 -19.90
N LEU A 619 1.86 19.72 -19.00
CA LEU A 619 2.13 19.72 -17.57
C LEU A 619 3.45 19.03 -17.21
N GLY A 620 3.84 17.95 -17.88
CA GLY A 620 5.14 17.31 -17.69
C GLY A 620 6.33 18.19 -18.12
N ARG A 621 6.11 19.05 -19.13
CA ARG A 621 7.13 19.98 -19.64
C ARG A 621 7.26 21.25 -18.82
N VAL A 622 6.14 21.90 -18.49
CA VAL A 622 6.09 23.24 -17.88
C VAL A 622 5.69 23.20 -16.41
N GLY A 623 4.99 22.15 -15.98
CA GLY A 623 4.47 22.03 -14.61
C GLY A 623 5.55 22.01 -13.54
N ARG A 624 6.74 21.48 -13.85
CA ARG A 624 7.91 21.48 -12.95
C ARG A 624 8.21 22.87 -12.37
N SER A 625 8.44 23.89 -13.22
CA SER A 625 8.77 25.24 -12.74
C SER A 625 7.59 25.92 -12.03
N LEU A 626 6.36 25.54 -12.37
CA LEU A 626 5.14 26.05 -11.73
C LEU A 626 4.78 25.30 -10.43
N GLY A 627 5.52 24.25 -10.08
CA GLY A 627 5.22 23.36 -8.96
C GLY A 627 3.93 22.56 -9.12
N MET A 628 3.53 22.26 -10.36
CA MET A 628 2.42 21.38 -10.69
C MET A 628 2.97 19.97 -10.97
N HIS A 629 2.75 19.05 -10.05
CA HIS A 629 3.26 17.68 -10.04
C HIS A 629 2.18 16.71 -10.53
N LEU A 630 2.57 15.59 -11.15
CA LEU A 630 1.64 14.61 -11.71
C LEU A 630 1.88 13.24 -11.09
N LEU A 631 0.84 12.62 -10.56
CA LEU A 631 0.86 11.22 -10.15
C LEU A 631 -0.23 10.47 -10.92
N LEU A 632 0.19 9.70 -11.92
CA LEU A 632 -0.73 8.98 -12.80
C LEU A 632 -0.81 7.52 -12.35
N ALA A 633 -2.02 7.00 -12.21
CA ALA A 633 -2.26 5.64 -11.79
C ALA A 633 -3.20 4.91 -12.76
N THR A 634 -2.93 3.65 -13.07
CA THR A 634 -3.77 2.84 -13.97
C THR A 634 -3.76 1.37 -13.60
N GLN A 635 -4.88 0.68 -13.83
CA GLN A 635 -4.94 -0.78 -13.72
C GLN A 635 -4.21 -1.50 -14.84
N ARG A 636 -4.23 -0.92 -16.05
CA ARG A 636 -3.63 -1.50 -17.26
C ARG A 636 -2.88 -0.41 -18.02
N LEU A 637 -1.77 -0.79 -18.65
CA LEU A 637 -0.95 0.13 -19.41
C LEU A 637 -0.75 -0.38 -20.83
N ASP A 638 -1.28 0.36 -21.80
CA ASP A 638 -0.94 0.19 -23.22
C ASP A 638 0.25 1.11 -23.54
N GLU A 639 1.41 0.56 -23.90
CA GLU A 639 2.65 1.31 -24.17
C GLU A 639 2.45 2.44 -25.21
N GLY A 640 1.62 2.19 -26.24
CA GLY A 640 1.31 3.19 -27.26
C GLY A 640 0.57 4.44 -26.75
N ARG A 641 -0.06 4.39 -25.57
CA ARG A 641 -0.89 5.49 -25.04
C ARG A 641 -0.13 6.53 -24.22
N ILE A 642 1.08 6.21 -23.75
CA ILE A 642 1.92 7.13 -22.94
C ILE A 642 3.09 7.75 -23.72
N ARG A 643 3.10 7.54 -25.04
CA ARG A 643 4.14 8.04 -25.93
C ARG A 643 4.28 9.55 -25.80
N GLY A 644 5.50 10.03 -25.53
CA GLY A 644 5.81 11.45 -25.31
C GLY A 644 5.67 11.91 -23.86
N LEU A 645 4.96 11.15 -23.00
CA LEU A 645 4.86 11.43 -21.56
C LEU A 645 5.92 10.67 -20.75
N GLU A 646 6.37 9.50 -21.23
CA GLU A 646 7.36 8.65 -20.57
C GLU A 646 8.62 9.38 -20.12
N GLY A 647 9.14 10.30 -20.94
CA GLY A 647 10.34 11.08 -20.63
C GLY A 647 10.17 12.08 -19.47
N HIS A 648 8.92 12.35 -19.08
CA HIS A 648 8.59 13.21 -17.94
C HIS A 648 8.30 12.42 -16.65
N LEU A 649 7.92 11.14 -16.75
CA LEU A 649 7.54 10.27 -15.63
C LEU A 649 8.76 9.53 -15.07
N ARG A 650 9.52 10.19 -14.18
CA ARG A 650 10.83 9.70 -13.72
C ARG A 650 10.73 8.54 -12.73
N TYR A 651 9.88 8.66 -11.70
CA TYR A 651 9.65 7.56 -10.76
C TYR A 651 8.45 6.70 -11.20
N ARG A 652 8.60 5.39 -11.06
CA ARG A 652 7.63 4.39 -11.47
C ARG A 652 7.42 3.38 -10.35
N VAL A 653 6.18 3.22 -9.91
CA VAL A 653 5.78 2.17 -8.99
C VAL A 653 5.00 1.13 -9.76
N CYS A 654 5.44 -0.13 -9.68
CA CYS A 654 4.78 -1.23 -10.36
C CYS A 654 4.42 -2.29 -9.33
N LEU A 655 3.12 -2.37 -9.01
CA LEU A 655 2.52 -3.45 -8.24
C LEU A 655 2.27 -4.64 -9.18
N ARG A 656 1.67 -5.72 -8.66
CA ARG A 656 1.33 -6.90 -9.47
C ARG A 656 0.54 -6.50 -10.73
N THR A 657 1.05 -6.86 -11.91
CA THR A 657 0.44 -6.55 -13.23
C THR A 657 -0.39 -7.73 -13.76
N PHE A 658 -1.19 -7.51 -14.82
CA PHE A 658 -1.95 -8.58 -15.47
C PHE A 658 -1.09 -9.39 -16.45
N SER A 659 -0.04 -8.78 -17.01
CA SER A 659 0.88 -9.46 -17.91
C SER A 659 2.34 -9.05 -17.69
N ALA A 660 3.25 -9.87 -18.23
CA ALA A 660 4.69 -9.61 -18.19
C ALA A 660 5.10 -8.43 -19.08
N GLU A 661 4.36 -8.16 -20.14
CA GLU A 661 4.56 -7.03 -21.05
C GLU A 661 4.27 -5.68 -20.37
N GLU A 662 3.22 -5.61 -19.55
CA GLU A 662 2.92 -4.41 -18.74
C GLU A 662 4.08 -4.11 -17.77
N SER A 663 4.63 -5.14 -17.13
CA SER A 663 5.82 -5.00 -16.27
C SER A 663 7.04 -4.52 -17.07
N MET A 664 7.24 -5.04 -18.29
CA MET A 664 8.34 -4.62 -19.17
C MET A 664 8.23 -3.14 -19.55
N ALA A 665 7.06 -2.67 -19.94
CA ALA A 665 6.86 -1.28 -20.35
C ALA A 665 7.17 -0.29 -19.20
N VAL A 666 6.84 -0.66 -17.95
CA VAL A 666 7.03 0.20 -16.78
C VAL A 666 8.44 0.07 -16.20
N LEU A 667 8.88 -1.15 -15.89
CA LEU A 667 10.13 -1.43 -15.17
C LEU A 667 11.31 -1.80 -16.07
N GLY A 668 11.09 -2.11 -17.35
CA GLY A 668 12.10 -2.70 -18.22
C GLY A 668 12.41 -4.18 -17.92
N ARG A 669 11.64 -4.81 -17.01
CA ARG A 669 11.78 -6.22 -16.58
C ARG A 669 10.41 -6.84 -16.37
N ARG A 670 10.32 -8.17 -16.33
CA ARG A 670 9.04 -8.94 -16.18
C ARG A 670 8.65 -9.23 -14.73
N ASP A 671 9.45 -8.75 -13.77
CA ASP A 671 9.42 -9.22 -12.39
C ASP A 671 8.12 -8.84 -11.64
N ALA A 672 7.43 -7.76 -12.01
CA ALA A 672 6.19 -7.35 -11.34
C ALA A 672 5.01 -8.30 -11.59
N PHE A 673 5.02 -9.02 -12.71
CA PHE A 673 3.99 -10.03 -13.02
C PHE A 673 4.07 -11.23 -12.05
N HIS A 674 5.26 -11.54 -11.56
CA HIS A 674 5.53 -12.65 -10.64
C HIS A 674 5.37 -12.27 -9.16
N LEU A 675 4.91 -11.05 -8.87
CA LEU A 675 4.67 -10.63 -7.49
C LEU A 675 3.59 -11.50 -6.81
N PRO A 676 3.70 -11.72 -5.49
CA PRO A 676 2.74 -12.52 -4.74
C PRO A 676 1.29 -12.03 -4.90
N PRO A 677 0.30 -12.91 -4.72
CA PRO A 677 -1.10 -12.58 -4.96
C PRO A 677 -1.71 -11.62 -3.91
N TYR A 678 -1.10 -11.50 -2.73
CA TYR A 678 -1.56 -10.59 -1.68
C TYR A 678 -1.21 -9.12 -2.00
N PRO A 679 -2.08 -8.16 -1.64
CA PRO A 679 -1.94 -6.77 -2.03
C PRO A 679 -0.74 -6.07 -1.36
N GLY A 680 -0.30 -5.00 -1.99
CA GLY A 680 0.65 -4.05 -1.43
C GLY A 680 2.11 -4.39 -1.68
N VAL A 681 2.47 -5.47 -2.37
CA VAL A 681 3.87 -5.67 -2.81
C VAL A 681 4.08 -4.99 -4.16
N GLY A 682 5.18 -4.26 -4.28
CA GLY A 682 5.54 -3.57 -5.51
C GLY A 682 7.03 -3.35 -5.68
N TYR A 683 7.38 -2.93 -6.88
CA TYR A 683 8.68 -2.39 -7.22
C TYR A 683 8.61 -0.87 -7.30
N LEU A 684 9.58 -0.18 -6.73
CA LEU A 684 9.84 1.24 -6.93
C LEU A 684 11.09 1.40 -7.80
N ARG A 685 10.95 2.10 -8.92
CA ARG A 685 12.05 2.42 -9.83
C ARG A 685 12.15 3.93 -10.04
N VAL A 686 13.36 4.46 -9.98
CA VAL A 686 13.65 5.87 -10.32
C VAL A 686 14.67 5.89 -11.45
N ASP A 687 15.95 5.76 -11.12
CA ASP A 687 17.04 5.55 -12.07
C ASP A 687 17.77 4.26 -11.64
N GLY A 688 17.91 3.27 -12.53
CA GLY A 688 18.57 1.99 -12.23
C GLY A 688 17.63 0.83 -11.91
N ASP A 689 18.11 -0.06 -11.04
CA ASP A 689 17.43 -1.31 -10.70
C ASP A 689 16.22 -1.08 -9.77
N PRO A 690 15.09 -1.76 -10.02
CA PRO A 690 13.88 -1.61 -9.22
C PRO A 690 14.03 -2.23 -7.81
N GLU A 691 13.54 -1.51 -6.80
CA GLU A 691 13.59 -1.95 -5.40
C GLU A 691 12.24 -2.54 -4.97
N VAL A 692 12.23 -3.73 -4.36
CA VAL A 692 11.01 -4.36 -3.82
C VAL A 692 10.63 -3.71 -2.48
N PHE A 693 9.34 -3.41 -2.33
CA PHE A 693 8.78 -2.92 -1.08
C PHE A 693 7.33 -3.39 -0.85
N LYS A 694 6.90 -3.33 0.40
CA LYS A 694 5.52 -3.52 0.88
C LYS A 694 4.91 -2.18 1.25
N VAL A 695 3.79 -1.83 0.63
CA VAL A 695 2.98 -0.63 0.86
C VAL A 695 2.41 -0.67 2.28
N ALA A 696 2.50 0.47 2.98
CA ALA A 696 1.83 0.64 4.26
C ALA A 696 0.33 0.92 4.10
N LEU A 697 -0.46 0.45 5.05
CA LEU A 697 -1.91 0.60 5.09
C LEU A 697 -2.32 1.82 5.91
N VAL A 698 -3.42 2.45 5.48
CA VAL A 698 -4.13 3.52 6.20
C VAL A 698 -5.59 3.17 6.47
N SER A 699 -6.10 2.12 5.83
CA SER A 699 -7.50 1.67 5.92
C SER A 699 -7.77 0.70 7.10
N ARG A 700 -6.81 0.48 8.01
CA ARG A 700 -7.00 -0.36 9.21
C ARG A 700 -7.69 0.43 10.33
N SER A 701 -8.49 -0.26 11.16
CA SER A 701 -9.15 0.36 12.33
C SER A 701 -8.10 0.97 13.25
N ALA A 702 -8.35 2.20 13.71
CA ALA A 702 -7.45 2.91 14.60
C ALA A 702 -7.42 2.32 16.02
N THR A 703 -8.32 1.37 16.34
CA THR A 703 -8.37 0.64 17.61
C THR A 703 -7.29 -0.43 17.67
N ASP A 704 -6.09 -0.03 18.06
CA ASP A 704 -5.30 -0.90 18.94
C ASP A 704 -5.21 -0.18 20.27
N GLU A 705 -5.73 -0.82 21.31
CA GLU A 705 -5.47 -0.47 22.68
C GLU A 705 -3.95 -0.39 22.85
N VAL A 706 -3.41 0.81 23.02
CA VAL A 706 -2.19 0.98 23.78
C VAL A 706 -2.59 0.59 25.19
N GLY A 707 -2.58 -0.72 25.48
CA GLY A 707 -2.76 -1.23 26.82
C GLY A 707 -1.73 -0.53 27.70
N GLU A 708 -2.19 0.10 28.78
CA GLU A 708 -1.27 0.56 29.82
C GLU A 708 -0.35 -0.62 30.17
N GLU A 709 0.95 -0.46 29.93
CA GLU A 709 1.96 -1.47 30.28
C GLU A 709 1.98 -1.62 31.81
N GLY A 710 1.15 -2.55 32.30
CA GLY A 710 1.21 -3.03 33.67
C GLY A 710 2.47 -3.86 33.85
N VAL A 711 3.29 -3.51 34.85
CA VAL A 711 4.40 -4.36 35.29
C VAL A 711 3.82 -5.64 35.89
N VAL A 712 3.95 -6.76 35.18
CA VAL A 712 3.61 -8.10 35.68
C VAL A 712 4.85 -8.83 36.18
N ASP A 713 4.70 -9.63 37.23
CA ASP A 713 5.78 -10.46 37.75
C ASP A 713 6.24 -11.50 36.73
N PHE A 714 7.56 -11.55 36.47
CA PHE A 714 8.16 -12.48 35.52
C PHE A 714 8.31 -13.89 36.12
N THR A 715 7.21 -14.66 36.12
CA THR A 715 7.14 -15.99 36.73
C THR A 715 7.21 -17.13 35.71
N SER A 716 7.55 -18.33 36.16
CA SER A 716 7.47 -19.57 35.36
C SER A 716 6.06 -20.16 35.31
N ALA A 717 5.11 -19.59 36.05
CA ALA A 717 3.72 -20.02 36.02
C ALA A 717 3.11 -19.62 34.68
N HIS A 718 2.37 -20.54 34.07
CA HIS A 718 1.58 -20.24 32.89
C HIS A 718 0.44 -19.30 33.29
N GLN A 719 0.68 -17.99 33.26
CA GLN A 719 -0.40 -17.03 33.35
C GLN A 719 -1.14 -17.10 32.02
N ALA A 720 -2.33 -17.70 32.04
CA ALA A 720 -3.33 -17.45 31.03
C ALA A 720 -3.67 -15.95 31.12
N GLN A 721 -2.86 -15.11 30.47
CA GLN A 721 -3.41 -13.89 29.96
C GLN A 721 -4.58 -14.36 29.11
N ALA A 722 -5.78 -13.99 29.54
CA ALA A 722 -6.97 -14.07 28.72
C ALA A 722 -6.70 -13.19 27.50
N ALA A 723 -5.92 -13.74 26.55
CA ALA A 723 -6.06 -13.41 25.17
C ALA A 723 -7.49 -13.81 24.88
N GLY A 724 -8.40 -12.84 25.07
CA GLY A 724 -9.56 -12.79 24.23
C GLY A 724 -9.01 -12.98 22.83
N ILE A 725 -9.21 -14.17 22.28
CA ILE A 725 -9.18 -14.37 20.85
C ILE A 725 -10.30 -13.45 20.40
N SER A 726 -9.95 -12.18 20.16
CA SER A 726 -10.77 -11.36 19.31
C SER A 726 -10.67 -12.09 17.99
N GLN A 727 -11.72 -12.85 17.69
CA GLN A 727 -12.09 -13.07 16.30
C GLN A 727 -11.89 -11.72 15.63
N ALA A 728 -11.10 -11.71 14.54
CA ALA A 728 -10.95 -10.52 13.71
C ALA A 728 -12.35 -9.92 13.58
N PRO A 729 -12.58 -8.68 14.07
CA PRO A 729 -13.92 -8.12 13.99
C PRO A 729 -14.29 -8.15 12.53
N GLU A 730 -15.42 -8.79 12.22
CA GLU A 730 -16.09 -8.58 10.95
C GLU A 730 -16.11 -7.08 10.73
N SER A 731 -15.55 -6.67 9.60
CA SER A 731 -15.46 -5.29 9.13
C SER A 731 -16.76 -4.53 9.43
N GLY A 732 -16.72 -3.75 10.52
CA GLY A 732 -17.87 -3.04 11.09
C GLY A 732 -17.43 -1.79 11.85
N ALA A 733 -17.60 -0.65 11.19
CA ALA A 733 -17.84 0.70 11.73
C ALA A 733 -16.95 1.22 12.89
N GLY A 734 -15.63 1.01 12.83
CA GLY A 734 -14.65 1.83 13.56
C GLY A 734 -13.94 2.80 12.61
N ASP A 735 -13.55 3.98 13.09
CA ASP A 735 -12.76 4.93 12.29
C ASP A 735 -11.41 4.31 11.92
N THR A 736 -11.01 4.43 10.64
CA THR A 736 -9.69 3.98 10.17
C THR A 736 -8.58 4.93 10.61
N ASP A 737 -7.31 4.50 10.55
CA ASP A 737 -6.16 5.40 10.74
C ASP A 737 -6.26 6.64 9.85
N MET A 738 -6.70 6.45 8.60
CA MET A 738 -6.96 7.54 7.66
C MET A 738 -8.05 8.50 8.15
N ASP A 739 -9.18 7.99 8.64
CA ASP A 739 -10.29 8.82 9.14
C ASP A 739 -9.88 9.64 10.37
N VAL A 740 -9.15 9.02 11.30
CA VAL A 740 -8.61 9.70 12.48
C VAL A 740 -7.60 10.77 12.06
N ILE A 741 -6.75 10.50 11.08
CA ILE A 741 -5.80 11.49 10.54
C ILE A 741 -6.55 12.64 9.86
N ILE A 742 -7.53 12.35 9.00
CA ILE A 742 -8.31 13.37 8.28
C ILE A 742 -9.03 14.28 9.28
N SER A 743 -9.65 13.73 10.32
CA SER A 743 -10.35 14.53 11.34
C SER A 743 -9.41 15.43 12.14
N ARG A 744 -8.17 15.01 12.38
CA ARG A 744 -7.16 15.82 13.09
C ARG A 744 -6.52 16.91 12.25
N VAL A 745 -6.33 16.63 10.96
CA VAL A 745 -5.79 17.61 10.01
C VAL A 745 -6.90 18.58 9.57
N GLY A 746 -8.14 18.10 9.51
CA GLY A 746 -9.33 18.86 9.17
C GLY A 746 -9.52 20.07 10.08
N GLY A 747 -9.64 21.25 9.48
CA GLY A 747 -9.93 22.50 10.20
C GLY A 747 -8.70 23.24 10.78
N LEU A 748 -7.49 22.68 10.72
CA LEU A 748 -6.27 23.37 11.21
C LEU A 748 -5.85 24.57 10.34
N ARG A 749 -6.27 24.59 9.08
CA ARG A 749 -6.00 25.65 8.10
C ARG A 749 -7.25 25.95 7.29
N PRO A 750 -7.36 27.16 6.72
CA PRO A 750 -8.37 27.46 5.71
C PRO A 750 -8.28 26.48 4.54
N PRO A 751 -9.40 26.23 3.84
CA PRO A 751 -9.39 25.43 2.62
C PRO A 751 -8.42 25.99 1.59
N ALA A 752 -7.74 25.10 0.87
CA ALA A 752 -6.90 25.43 -0.26
C ALA A 752 -7.65 26.28 -1.31
N HIS A 753 -6.87 27.05 -2.08
CA HIS A 753 -7.37 27.69 -3.30
C HIS A 753 -8.05 26.65 -4.20
N GLN A 754 -9.33 26.87 -4.52
CA GLN A 754 -10.13 25.91 -5.26
C GLN A 754 -9.81 26.00 -6.76
N VAL A 755 -9.01 25.08 -7.25
CA VAL A 755 -8.71 24.92 -8.69
C VAL A 755 -9.93 24.36 -9.42
N TRP A 756 -10.66 23.45 -8.79
CA TRP A 756 -11.88 22.87 -9.32
C TRP A 756 -13.07 23.21 -8.43
N LEU A 757 -14.03 23.93 -9.00
CA LEU A 757 -15.33 24.16 -8.36
C LEU A 757 -16.29 23.02 -8.71
N PRO A 758 -17.28 22.72 -7.85
CA PRO A 758 -18.37 21.80 -8.21
C PRO A 758 -19.00 22.17 -9.55
N PRO A 759 -19.37 21.20 -10.41
CA PRO A 759 -20.09 21.50 -11.65
C PRO A 759 -21.39 22.24 -11.35
N LEU A 760 -21.87 23.01 -12.33
CA LEU A 760 -23.12 23.75 -12.16
C LEU A 760 -24.23 22.77 -11.73
N PRO A 761 -25.05 23.14 -10.73
CA PRO A 761 -26.10 22.27 -10.25
C PRO A 761 -27.11 21.98 -11.35
N THR A 762 -27.80 20.85 -11.27
CA THR A 762 -28.86 20.47 -12.21
C THR A 762 -30.13 21.29 -12.01
N ARG A 763 -30.31 21.83 -10.80
CA ARG A 763 -31.40 22.71 -10.43
C ARG A 763 -30.86 23.82 -9.54
N LEU A 764 -31.25 25.05 -9.84
CA LEU A 764 -30.84 26.25 -9.14
C LEU A 764 -32.12 27.02 -8.80
N GLU A 765 -32.33 27.41 -7.55
CA GLU A 765 -33.52 28.17 -7.16
C GLU A 765 -33.26 29.67 -7.37
N LEU A 766 -34.28 30.41 -7.81
CA LEU A 766 -34.13 31.85 -8.10
C LEU A 766 -33.77 32.66 -6.85
N ASP A 767 -34.34 32.33 -5.70
CA ASP A 767 -34.07 33.03 -4.43
C ASP A 767 -32.58 32.96 -4.06
N ASP A 768 -31.93 31.81 -4.30
CA ASP A 768 -30.48 31.64 -4.06
C ASP A 768 -29.64 32.52 -5.00
N VAL A 769 -30.08 32.71 -6.25
CA VAL A 769 -29.38 33.57 -7.21
C VAL A 769 -29.53 35.04 -6.82
N LEU A 770 -30.75 35.48 -6.46
CA LEU A 770 -31.01 36.85 -6.04
C LEU A 770 -30.32 37.21 -4.71
N ALA A 771 -30.18 36.24 -3.80
CA ALA A 771 -29.43 36.43 -2.55
C ALA A 771 -27.93 36.61 -2.80
N ARG A 772 -27.37 35.94 -3.83
CA ARG A 772 -25.95 36.05 -4.20
C ARG A 772 -25.65 37.34 -4.97
N GLU A 773 -26.59 37.80 -5.78
CA GLU A 773 -26.44 38.98 -6.63
C GLU A 773 -27.60 39.98 -6.41
N PRO A 774 -27.54 40.83 -5.36
CA PRO A 774 -28.58 41.81 -5.12
C PRO A 774 -28.63 42.83 -6.26
N VAL A 775 -29.82 43.04 -6.81
CA VAL A 775 -30.02 44.00 -7.91
C VAL A 775 -29.91 45.43 -7.38
N THR A 776 -28.86 46.12 -7.79
CA THR A 776 -28.61 47.53 -7.46
C THR A 776 -28.81 48.45 -8.67
N GLU A 777 -28.77 47.91 -9.88
CA GLU A 777 -28.89 48.63 -11.13
C GLU A 777 -30.23 48.33 -11.84
N HIS A 778 -30.85 49.37 -12.39
CA HIS A 778 -32.15 49.28 -13.04
C HIS A 778 -32.08 48.42 -14.32
N LEU A 779 -33.06 47.52 -14.52
CA LEU A 779 -33.15 46.56 -15.64
C LEU A 779 -32.04 45.50 -15.77
N ARG A 780 -31.22 45.30 -14.74
CA ARG A 780 -30.27 44.19 -14.66
C ARG A 780 -30.83 43.10 -13.76
N VAL A 781 -30.99 41.88 -14.29
CA VAL A 781 -31.71 40.81 -13.59
C VAL A 781 -30.89 39.51 -13.58
N PRO A 782 -30.56 38.96 -12.39
CA PRO A 782 -29.96 37.64 -12.24
C PRO A 782 -30.99 36.55 -12.55
N ILE A 783 -30.66 35.62 -13.43
CA ILE A 783 -31.56 34.55 -13.88
C ILE A 783 -30.94 33.15 -13.81
N GLY A 784 -29.70 33.04 -13.33
CA GLY A 784 -28.98 31.78 -13.27
C GLY A 784 -27.52 31.93 -12.86
N MET A 785 -26.70 30.94 -13.21
CA MET A 785 -25.26 30.91 -12.92
C MET A 785 -24.48 30.45 -14.15
N VAL A 786 -23.35 31.09 -14.43
CA VAL A 786 -22.41 30.81 -15.53
C VAL A 786 -21.15 30.17 -14.97
N ASP A 787 -20.65 29.13 -15.62
CA ASP A 787 -19.40 28.46 -15.26
C ASP A 787 -18.23 29.03 -16.05
N VAL A 788 -17.20 29.50 -15.33
CA VAL A 788 -15.99 30.08 -15.92
C VAL A 788 -14.76 29.26 -15.48
N PRO A 789 -14.63 28.00 -15.93
CA PRO A 789 -13.66 27.05 -15.37
C PRO A 789 -12.21 27.50 -15.53
N ARG A 790 -11.84 28.13 -16.66
CA ARG A 790 -10.48 28.68 -16.87
C ARG A 790 -10.12 29.81 -15.90
N ALA A 791 -11.12 30.54 -15.40
CA ALA A 791 -10.92 31.56 -14.37
C ALA A 791 -11.19 31.01 -12.95
N GLN A 792 -11.49 29.72 -12.82
CA GLN A 792 -11.74 29.02 -11.56
C GLN A 792 -12.84 29.68 -10.70
N ARG A 793 -13.90 30.17 -11.37
CA ARG A 793 -15.04 30.82 -10.70
C ARG A 793 -16.37 30.51 -11.38
N GLN A 794 -17.45 30.76 -10.65
CA GLN A 794 -18.83 30.71 -11.16
C GLN A 794 -19.47 32.08 -10.91
N ASP A 795 -19.97 32.70 -11.99
CA ASP A 795 -20.52 34.05 -11.97
C ASP A 795 -22.05 33.99 -12.07
N SER A 796 -22.75 34.99 -11.54
CA SER A 796 -24.21 35.12 -11.73
C SER A 796 -24.53 35.38 -13.21
N LEU A 797 -25.49 34.65 -13.79
CA LEU A 797 -26.00 34.96 -15.13
C LEU A 797 -26.94 36.16 -15.03
N VAL A 798 -26.41 37.34 -15.30
CA VAL A 798 -27.17 38.60 -15.29
C VAL A 798 -27.52 39.00 -16.71
N LEU A 799 -28.81 39.23 -16.97
CA LEU A 799 -29.27 39.85 -18.21
C LEU A 799 -29.40 41.35 -18.00
N ASP A 800 -28.83 42.12 -18.93
CA ASP A 800 -28.89 43.57 -18.93
C ASP A 800 -29.81 44.06 -20.05
N PHE A 801 -30.96 44.60 -19.66
CA PHE A 801 -31.93 45.18 -20.58
C PHE A 801 -31.82 46.70 -20.71
N SER A 802 -30.82 47.34 -20.07
CA SER A 802 -30.69 48.80 -20.06
C SER A 802 -30.13 49.40 -21.36
N GLY A 803 -29.44 48.60 -22.20
CA GLY A 803 -28.73 49.05 -23.39
C GLY A 803 -28.97 48.20 -24.65
N VAL A 804 -27.91 48.00 -25.46
CA VAL A 804 -27.96 47.27 -26.76
C VAL A 804 -28.44 45.81 -26.61
N GLY A 805 -28.31 45.23 -25.42
CA GLY A 805 -28.83 43.92 -25.03
C GLY A 805 -30.32 43.89 -24.65
N GLY A 806 -31.07 44.99 -24.85
CA GLY A 806 -32.46 45.14 -24.41
C GLY A 806 -33.50 44.22 -25.07
N HIS A 807 -33.10 43.34 -25.98
CA HIS A 807 -33.95 42.28 -26.51
C HIS A 807 -33.32 40.92 -26.25
N LEU A 808 -34.13 39.90 -25.97
CA LEU A 808 -33.68 38.56 -25.64
C LEU A 808 -34.28 37.51 -26.58
N ALA A 809 -33.43 36.65 -27.13
CA ALA A 809 -33.83 35.40 -27.77
C ALA A 809 -33.38 34.21 -26.93
N VAL A 810 -34.31 33.32 -26.61
CA VAL A 810 -34.06 32.03 -25.97
C VAL A 810 -34.35 30.90 -26.96
N VAL A 811 -33.32 30.21 -27.41
CA VAL A 811 -33.46 29.14 -28.42
C VAL A 811 -33.09 27.80 -27.83
N GLY A 812 -33.87 26.75 -28.09
CA GLY A 812 -33.64 25.43 -27.53
C GLY A 812 -34.63 24.39 -28.01
N ALA A 813 -34.24 23.10 -27.99
CA ALA A 813 -35.11 21.97 -28.29
C ALA A 813 -36.40 21.95 -27.46
N PRO A 814 -37.44 21.20 -27.86
CA PRO A 814 -38.57 20.90 -26.99
C PRO A 814 -38.10 20.40 -25.61
N GLN A 815 -38.77 20.84 -24.55
CA GLN A 815 -38.45 20.49 -23.15
C GLN A 815 -37.04 20.89 -22.64
N SER A 816 -36.29 21.70 -23.38
CA SER A 816 -34.97 22.22 -22.94
C SER A 816 -35.04 23.24 -21.80
N GLY A 817 -36.24 23.71 -21.42
CA GLY A 817 -36.43 24.68 -20.33
C GLY A 817 -36.77 26.11 -20.75
N LYS A 818 -37.10 26.37 -22.03
CA LYS A 818 -37.44 27.72 -22.56
C LYS A 818 -38.52 28.45 -21.75
N SER A 819 -39.70 27.84 -21.60
CA SER A 819 -40.82 28.45 -20.85
C SER A 819 -40.47 28.62 -19.37
N THR A 820 -39.71 27.69 -18.79
CA THR A 820 -39.22 27.81 -17.41
C THR A 820 -38.29 29.01 -17.26
N LEU A 821 -37.39 29.25 -18.22
CA LEU A 821 -36.49 30.40 -18.22
C LEU A 821 -37.26 31.73 -18.31
N LEU A 822 -38.32 31.79 -19.14
CA LEU A 822 -39.21 32.95 -19.17
C LEU A 822 -39.91 33.19 -17.84
N ARG A 823 -40.40 32.13 -17.18
CA ARG A 823 -41.01 32.23 -15.85
C ARG A 823 -40.02 32.75 -14.82
N THR A 824 -38.76 32.29 -14.88
CA THR A 824 -37.68 32.77 -14.04
C THR A 824 -37.39 34.25 -14.29
N LEU A 825 -37.36 34.68 -15.55
CA LEU A 825 -37.20 36.09 -15.93
C LEU A 825 -38.32 36.96 -15.34
N LEU A 826 -39.59 36.57 -15.55
CA LEU A 826 -40.74 37.29 -14.99
C LEU A 826 -40.68 37.34 -13.46
N ALA A 827 -40.41 36.21 -12.81
CA ALA A 827 -40.30 36.14 -11.37
C ALA A 827 -39.19 37.03 -10.83
N ALA A 828 -38.03 37.06 -11.50
CA ALA A 828 -36.89 37.86 -11.08
C ALA A 828 -37.19 39.36 -11.19
N PHE A 829 -37.83 39.82 -12.27
CA PHE A 829 -38.32 41.20 -12.39
C PHE A 829 -39.40 41.54 -11.35
N ILE A 830 -40.37 40.63 -11.09
CA ILE A 830 -41.41 40.86 -10.07
C ILE A 830 -40.80 40.98 -8.67
N ALA A 831 -39.71 40.26 -8.39
CA ALA A 831 -39.02 40.30 -7.12
C ALA A 831 -38.11 41.53 -6.95
N THR A 832 -37.63 42.14 -8.04
CA THR A 832 -36.55 43.16 -8.00
C THR A 832 -36.97 44.54 -8.49
N HIS A 833 -38.09 44.66 -9.21
CA HIS A 833 -38.61 45.93 -9.74
C HIS A 833 -40.03 46.19 -9.28
N GLU A 834 -40.43 47.45 -9.24
CA GLU A 834 -41.82 47.80 -8.99
C GLU A 834 -42.71 47.56 -10.21
N ALA A 835 -44.00 47.31 -10.00
CA ALA A 835 -44.98 47.21 -11.09
C ALA A 835 -45.16 48.52 -11.87
N SER A 836 -44.76 49.63 -11.26
CA SER A 836 -44.63 50.92 -11.91
C SER A 836 -43.49 50.89 -12.94
N GLU A 837 -42.34 50.32 -12.59
CA GLU A 837 -41.11 50.36 -13.38
C GLU A 837 -41.14 49.42 -14.58
N VAL A 838 -41.71 48.22 -14.44
CA VAL A 838 -41.72 47.23 -15.53
C VAL A 838 -43.10 46.60 -15.73
N GLN A 839 -43.49 46.41 -17.00
CA GLN A 839 -44.74 45.75 -17.37
C GLN A 839 -44.51 44.62 -18.36
N PHE A 840 -45.25 43.53 -18.20
CA PHE A 840 -45.19 42.35 -19.07
C PHE A 840 -46.49 42.12 -19.83
N TYR A 841 -46.33 41.86 -21.12
CA TYR A 841 -47.39 41.42 -22.02
C TYR A 841 -46.96 40.11 -22.68
N CYS A 842 -47.64 39.02 -22.33
CA CYS A 842 -47.20 37.69 -22.70
C CYS A 842 -48.11 37.06 -23.77
N VAL A 843 -47.48 36.44 -24.77
CA VAL A 843 -48.10 35.57 -25.77
C VAL A 843 -47.57 34.17 -25.49
N ASP A 844 -48.39 33.31 -24.91
CA ASP A 844 -48.04 32.00 -24.39
C ASP A 844 -48.65 30.89 -25.24
N VAL A 845 -47.93 30.50 -26.29
CA VAL A 845 -48.37 29.46 -27.24
C VAL A 845 -47.59 28.16 -27.03
N GLY A 846 -46.41 28.24 -26.39
CA GLY A 846 -45.47 27.13 -26.14
C GLY A 846 -45.75 26.22 -24.94
N GLY A 847 -46.81 26.45 -24.15
CA GLY A 847 -47.15 25.53 -23.04
C GLY A 847 -48.17 26.02 -22.01
N GLY A 848 -48.60 27.29 -22.06
CA GLY A 848 -49.63 27.83 -21.15
C GLY A 848 -49.12 28.10 -19.72
N THR A 849 -47.81 28.09 -19.51
CA THR A 849 -47.20 28.17 -18.17
C THR A 849 -47.07 29.60 -17.63
N LEU A 850 -47.11 30.62 -18.49
CA LEU A 850 -47.01 32.03 -18.11
C LEU A 850 -48.33 32.57 -17.53
N ARG A 851 -49.46 31.89 -17.79
CA ARG A 851 -50.78 32.25 -17.24
C ARG A 851 -50.79 32.36 -15.71
N ALA A 852 -49.93 31.62 -15.02
CA ALA A 852 -49.78 31.69 -13.58
C ALA A 852 -49.34 33.08 -13.07
N PHE A 853 -48.75 33.92 -13.92
CA PHE A 853 -48.32 35.28 -13.61
C PHE A 853 -49.34 36.36 -14.01
N GLU A 854 -50.42 36.04 -14.73
CA GLU A 854 -51.51 36.99 -15.07
C GLU A 854 -52.08 37.77 -13.86
N PRO A 855 -52.15 37.18 -12.63
CA PRO A 855 -52.58 37.90 -11.45
C PRO A 855 -51.56 38.94 -10.94
N ALA A 856 -50.29 38.88 -11.32
CA ALA A 856 -49.24 39.80 -10.86
C ALA A 856 -49.52 41.26 -11.28
N PRO A 857 -49.18 42.26 -10.45
CA PRO A 857 -49.40 43.66 -10.79
C PRO A 857 -48.55 44.12 -11.97
N HIS A 858 -47.38 43.50 -12.19
CA HIS A 858 -46.50 43.76 -13.34
C HIS A 858 -47.07 43.23 -14.67
N VAL A 859 -48.06 42.32 -14.67
CA VAL A 859 -48.52 41.64 -15.90
C VAL A 859 -49.85 42.22 -16.38
N GLY A 860 -49.85 42.83 -17.57
CA GLY A 860 -51.03 43.47 -18.16
C GLY A 860 -51.96 42.48 -18.86
N ALA A 861 -51.41 41.53 -19.62
CA ALA A 861 -52.19 40.48 -20.28
C ALA A 861 -51.34 39.23 -20.57
N VAL A 862 -51.97 38.06 -20.52
CA VAL A 862 -51.43 36.81 -21.05
C VAL A 862 -52.42 36.27 -22.09
N ALA A 863 -51.98 36.14 -23.34
CA ALA A 863 -52.75 35.60 -24.46
C ALA A 863 -52.30 34.16 -24.72
N GLY A 864 -53.22 33.20 -24.68
CA GLY A 864 -52.93 31.80 -24.97
C GLY A 864 -53.28 31.42 -26.42
N LYS A 865 -52.81 30.25 -26.86
CA LYS A 865 -53.08 29.68 -28.20
C LYS A 865 -54.55 29.72 -28.65
N ALA A 866 -55.49 29.52 -27.72
CA ALA A 866 -56.92 29.46 -28.05
C ALA A 866 -57.54 30.81 -28.44
N ASP A 867 -56.87 31.93 -28.17
CA ASP A 867 -57.41 33.29 -28.32
C ASP A 867 -56.56 34.13 -29.30
N ARG A 868 -56.66 33.79 -30.58
CA ARG A 868 -55.91 34.44 -31.68
C ARG A 868 -56.15 35.95 -31.73
N GLU A 869 -57.37 36.41 -31.48
CA GLU A 869 -57.67 37.84 -31.45
C GLU A 869 -56.93 38.54 -30.31
N ARG A 870 -56.86 37.93 -29.13
CA ARG A 870 -56.12 38.50 -28.00
C ARG A 870 -54.61 38.52 -28.24
N ILE A 871 -54.05 37.52 -28.93
CA ILE A 871 -52.63 37.54 -29.36
C ILE A 871 -52.36 38.77 -30.24
N LEU A 872 -53.16 38.96 -31.29
CA LEU A 872 -53.06 40.12 -32.18
C LEU A 872 -53.17 41.44 -31.43
N ARG A 873 -54.15 41.57 -30.53
CA ARG A 873 -54.36 42.79 -29.75
C ARG A 873 -53.21 43.08 -28.79
N VAL A 874 -52.65 42.07 -28.14
CA VAL A 874 -51.49 42.25 -27.25
C VAL A 874 -50.31 42.80 -28.03
N ILE A 875 -50.01 42.24 -29.20
CA ILE A 875 -48.90 42.69 -30.04
C ILE A 875 -49.16 44.11 -30.56
N GLN A 876 -50.36 44.40 -31.05
CA GLN A 876 -50.76 45.74 -31.51
C GLN A 876 -50.75 46.77 -30.39
N HIS A 877 -51.18 46.40 -29.19
CA HIS A 877 -51.18 47.26 -28.00
C HIS A 877 -49.75 47.66 -27.60
N VAL A 878 -48.80 46.71 -27.62
CA VAL A 878 -47.40 47.03 -27.36
C VAL A 878 -46.79 47.83 -28.53
N GLY A 879 -47.17 47.53 -29.77
CA GLY A 879 -46.76 48.28 -30.95
C GLY A 879 -47.21 49.74 -30.94
N SER A 880 -48.47 50.03 -30.56
CA SER A 880 -48.99 51.40 -30.49
C SER A 880 -48.30 52.24 -29.42
N LEU A 881 -47.80 51.61 -28.35
CA LEU A 881 -47.04 52.31 -27.30
C LEU A 881 -45.76 52.97 -27.85
N ILE A 882 -45.13 52.39 -28.87
CA ILE A 882 -43.96 52.99 -29.53
C ILE A 882 -44.34 54.32 -30.17
N GLU A 883 -45.46 54.35 -30.91
CA GLU A 883 -45.97 55.56 -31.57
C GLU A 883 -46.43 56.61 -30.55
N GLU A 884 -47.14 56.18 -29.49
CA GLU A 884 -47.56 57.06 -28.39
C GLU A 884 -46.36 57.69 -27.67
N ARG A 885 -45.29 56.92 -27.44
CA ARG A 885 -44.08 57.42 -26.80
C ARG A 885 -43.25 58.31 -27.70
N GLU A 886 -43.22 58.05 -29.00
CA GLU A 886 -42.59 58.95 -29.97
C GLU A 886 -43.21 60.35 -29.91
N LEU A 887 -44.55 60.42 -29.90
CA LEU A 887 -45.27 61.68 -29.74
C LEU A 887 -45.01 62.31 -28.37
N LEU A 888 -45.11 61.52 -27.29
CA LEU A 888 -44.88 62.02 -25.93
C LEU A 888 -43.47 62.57 -25.72
N PHE A 889 -42.44 61.89 -26.22
CA PHE A 889 -41.06 62.30 -26.07
C PHE A 889 -40.81 63.60 -26.84
N ARG A 890 -41.42 63.75 -28.01
CA ARG A 890 -41.38 65.01 -28.79
C ARG A 890 -42.09 66.15 -28.07
N GLU A 891 -43.29 65.93 -27.55
CA GLU A 891 -44.08 66.95 -26.83
C GLU A 891 -43.42 67.40 -25.52
N ARG A 892 -42.77 66.47 -24.82
CA ARG A 892 -42.13 66.71 -23.51
C ARG A 892 -40.63 67.00 -23.61
N ALA A 893 -40.09 67.11 -24.82
CA ALA A 893 -38.67 67.32 -25.09
C ALA A 893 -37.76 66.33 -24.32
N LEU A 894 -38.11 65.03 -24.37
CA LEU A 894 -37.33 63.96 -23.79
C LEU A 894 -36.40 63.37 -24.86
N ASP A 895 -35.09 63.39 -24.60
CA ASP A 895 -34.07 62.90 -25.54
C ASP A 895 -34.00 61.37 -25.68
N GLY A 896 -34.91 60.63 -25.03
CA GLY A 896 -35.01 59.17 -25.10
C GLY A 896 -35.43 58.52 -23.79
N MET A 897 -35.43 57.19 -23.76
CA MET A 897 -35.94 56.42 -22.63
C MET A 897 -35.20 56.68 -21.31
N ALA A 898 -33.88 56.95 -21.35
CA ALA A 898 -33.11 57.28 -20.14
C ALA A 898 -33.61 58.59 -19.48
N ALA A 899 -33.97 59.59 -20.28
CA ALA A 899 -34.57 60.83 -19.77
C ALA A 899 -35.97 60.56 -19.21
N TYR A 900 -36.78 59.76 -19.90
CA TYR A 900 -38.10 59.35 -19.43
C TYR A 900 -38.06 58.65 -18.06
N ARG A 901 -37.17 57.65 -17.88
CA ARG A 901 -37.01 56.94 -16.60
C ARG A 901 -36.63 57.89 -15.46
N ARG A 902 -35.70 58.83 -15.71
CA ARG A 902 -35.26 59.83 -14.72
C ARG A 902 -36.37 60.81 -14.33
N GLU A 903 -37.05 61.41 -15.30
CA GLU A 903 -38.15 62.36 -15.04
C GLU A 903 -39.33 61.69 -14.32
N ARG A 904 -39.56 60.40 -14.62
CA ARG A 904 -40.56 59.59 -13.93
C ARG A 904 -40.16 59.27 -12.50
N GLY A 905 -38.90 58.87 -12.26
CA GLY A 905 -38.36 58.63 -10.92
C GLY A 905 -38.33 59.89 -10.05
N ALA A 906 -38.17 61.07 -10.65
CA ALA A 906 -38.29 62.36 -9.98
C ALA A 906 -39.75 62.80 -9.71
N GLY A 907 -40.74 62.05 -10.19
CA GLY A 907 -42.16 62.36 -10.02
C GLY A 907 -42.70 63.47 -10.94
N HIS A 908 -41.93 63.93 -11.93
CA HIS A 908 -42.34 64.99 -12.87
C HIS A 908 -43.32 64.52 -13.96
N LEU A 909 -43.53 63.20 -14.07
CA LEU A 909 -44.47 62.58 -15.01
C LEU A 909 -45.57 61.80 -14.26
N PRO A 910 -46.40 62.46 -13.43
CA PRO A 910 -47.44 61.79 -12.65
C PRO A 910 -48.54 61.23 -13.56
N GLY A 911 -49.02 60.03 -13.25
CA GLY A 911 -50.12 59.39 -13.98
C GLY A 911 -49.71 58.64 -15.25
N MET A 912 -48.43 58.59 -15.60
CA MET A 912 -47.94 57.76 -16.70
C MET A 912 -48.00 56.27 -16.32
N PRO A 913 -48.81 55.46 -17.03
CA PRO A 913 -49.11 54.09 -16.60
C PRO A 913 -48.00 53.07 -16.91
N TYR A 914 -47.00 53.45 -17.71
CA TYR A 914 -45.95 52.55 -18.21
C TYR A 914 -44.55 52.98 -17.78
N GLY A 915 -43.71 51.99 -17.48
CA GLY A 915 -42.25 52.08 -17.39
C GLY A 915 -41.62 51.33 -18.58
N ASP A 916 -40.76 50.36 -18.34
CA ASP A 916 -40.24 49.50 -19.41
C ASP A 916 -41.20 48.34 -19.71
N VAL A 917 -41.55 48.17 -20.98
CA VAL A 917 -42.59 47.25 -21.40
C VAL A 917 -41.98 46.07 -22.14
N PHE A 918 -42.23 44.86 -21.65
CA PHE A 918 -41.72 43.61 -22.20
C PHE A 918 -42.82 42.85 -22.94
N LEU A 919 -42.65 42.70 -24.25
CA LEU A 919 -43.42 41.76 -25.06
C LEU A 919 -42.72 40.40 -25.01
N VAL A 920 -43.34 39.43 -24.33
CA VAL A 920 -42.80 38.09 -24.12
C VAL A 920 -43.57 37.10 -25.00
N ILE A 921 -42.89 36.42 -25.92
CA ILE A 921 -43.50 35.46 -26.84
C ILE A 921 -42.87 34.08 -26.60
N ASP A 922 -43.67 33.15 -26.08
CA ASP A 922 -43.28 31.74 -25.95
C ASP A 922 -43.75 30.94 -27.17
N ASP A 923 -42.78 30.50 -27.98
CA ASP A 923 -42.90 29.87 -29.30
C ASP A 923 -43.20 30.85 -30.46
N LEU A 924 -42.16 31.58 -30.89
CA LEU A 924 -42.21 32.51 -32.01
C LEU A 924 -42.64 31.84 -33.32
N ALA A 925 -42.12 30.63 -33.60
CA ALA A 925 -42.41 29.90 -34.82
C ALA A 925 -43.91 29.61 -34.93
N GLN A 926 -44.52 29.20 -33.83
CA GLN A 926 -45.94 28.92 -33.79
C GLN A 926 -46.78 30.19 -34.00
N VAL A 927 -46.44 31.30 -33.35
CA VAL A 927 -47.16 32.58 -33.53
C VAL A 927 -47.11 33.04 -34.99
N GLN A 928 -45.94 32.96 -35.63
CA GLN A 928 -45.77 33.34 -37.03
C GLN A 928 -46.59 32.43 -37.97
N SER A 929 -46.72 31.14 -37.65
CA SER A 929 -47.55 30.22 -38.43
C SER A 929 -49.06 30.50 -38.30
N GLU A 930 -49.51 30.96 -37.12
CA GLU A 930 -50.92 31.23 -36.85
C GLU A 930 -51.36 32.63 -37.35
N ILE A 931 -50.40 33.56 -37.44
CA ILE A 931 -50.64 34.96 -37.82
C ILE A 931 -49.47 35.50 -38.66
N GLU A 932 -49.61 35.39 -39.98
CA GLU A 932 -48.58 35.80 -40.94
C GLU A 932 -48.23 37.31 -40.84
N GLN A 933 -49.20 38.18 -40.57
CA GLN A 933 -48.97 39.63 -40.51
C GLN A 933 -48.15 40.10 -39.28
N VAL A 934 -47.94 39.24 -38.27
CA VAL A 934 -47.24 39.61 -37.02
C VAL A 934 -45.74 39.82 -37.24
N GLU A 935 -45.13 39.17 -38.25
CA GLU A 935 -43.69 39.25 -38.47
C GLU A 935 -43.19 40.70 -38.71
N ALA A 936 -43.87 41.44 -39.59
CA ALA A 936 -43.51 42.82 -39.91
C ALA A 936 -43.56 43.71 -38.66
N GLU A 937 -44.55 43.47 -37.80
CA GLU A 937 -44.75 44.18 -36.55
C GLU A 937 -43.66 43.87 -35.52
N LEU A 938 -43.26 42.60 -35.37
CA LEU A 938 -42.17 42.22 -34.47
C LEU A 938 -40.81 42.79 -34.92
N ILE A 939 -40.54 42.86 -36.22
CA ILE A 939 -39.34 43.50 -36.75
C ILE A 939 -39.35 45.00 -36.45
N ARG A 940 -40.50 45.66 -36.58
CA ARG A 940 -40.67 47.08 -36.22
C ARG A 940 -40.40 47.31 -34.73
N ILE A 941 -41.00 46.50 -33.87
CA ILE A 941 -40.77 46.55 -32.42
C ILE A 941 -39.29 46.31 -32.10
N ALA A 942 -38.65 45.32 -32.72
CA ALA A 942 -37.25 45.01 -32.45
C ALA A 942 -36.26 46.10 -32.92
N THR A 943 -36.63 46.87 -33.94
CA THR A 943 -35.75 47.90 -34.51
C THR A 943 -35.93 49.28 -33.88
N ALA A 944 -37.15 49.62 -33.46
CA ALA A 944 -37.47 50.93 -32.87
C ALA A 944 -37.74 50.90 -31.36
N GLY A 945 -38.10 49.74 -30.80
CA GLY A 945 -38.66 49.61 -29.46
C GLY A 945 -37.74 50.06 -28.33
N LEU A 946 -36.43 49.76 -28.41
CA LEU A 946 -35.47 50.12 -27.36
C LEU A 946 -35.38 51.62 -27.09
N ASN A 947 -35.54 52.46 -28.14
CA ASN A 947 -35.52 53.92 -27.99
C ASN A 947 -36.66 54.43 -27.11
N TYR A 948 -37.75 53.66 -27.03
CA TYR A 948 -38.98 53.98 -26.33
C TYR A 948 -39.27 53.01 -25.19
N GLY A 949 -38.28 52.26 -24.69
CA GLY A 949 -38.44 51.36 -23.55
C GLY A 949 -39.40 50.20 -23.78
N VAL A 950 -39.45 49.71 -25.02
CA VAL A 950 -40.18 48.48 -25.39
C VAL A 950 -39.16 47.41 -25.71
N HIS A 951 -39.26 46.28 -25.00
CA HIS A 951 -38.34 45.16 -25.03
C HIS A 951 -39.04 43.93 -25.63
N LEU A 952 -38.37 43.26 -26.57
CA LEU A 952 -38.84 42.01 -27.15
C LEU A 952 -38.10 40.83 -26.54
N VAL A 953 -38.85 39.87 -26.01
CA VAL A 953 -38.34 38.60 -25.49
C VAL A 953 -39.04 37.46 -26.23
N VAL A 954 -38.28 36.64 -26.94
CA VAL A 954 -38.83 35.56 -27.77
C VAL A 954 -38.21 34.22 -27.43
N THR A 955 -38.99 33.14 -27.55
CA THR A 955 -38.46 31.77 -27.54
C THR A 955 -38.66 31.09 -28.90
N ALA A 956 -37.73 30.22 -29.28
CA ALA A 956 -37.82 29.45 -30.52
C ALA A 956 -37.19 28.05 -30.35
N HIS A 957 -37.53 27.11 -31.23
CA HIS A 957 -36.98 25.74 -31.15
C HIS A 957 -35.60 25.62 -31.78
N ARG A 958 -35.34 26.41 -32.83
CA ARG A 958 -34.07 26.50 -33.55
C ARG A 958 -33.80 27.95 -33.96
N TRP A 959 -32.54 28.29 -34.19
CA TRP A 959 -32.17 29.64 -34.64
C TRP A 959 -32.75 29.98 -36.02
N GLY A 960 -32.96 28.98 -36.88
CA GLY A 960 -33.62 29.16 -38.18
C GLY A 960 -35.08 29.66 -38.10
N ASP A 961 -35.76 29.49 -36.97
CA ASP A 961 -37.10 30.05 -36.77
C ASP A 961 -37.05 31.57 -36.47
N VAL A 962 -35.90 32.07 -36.00
CA VAL A 962 -35.67 33.51 -35.79
C VAL A 962 -35.04 34.07 -37.07
N ARG A 963 -35.87 34.65 -37.94
CA ARG A 963 -35.40 35.19 -39.23
C ARG A 963 -34.29 36.23 -39.05
N ALA A 964 -33.40 36.30 -40.05
CA ALA A 964 -32.15 37.08 -39.99
C ALA A 964 -32.33 38.51 -39.46
N LYS A 965 -33.26 39.29 -40.02
CA LYS A 965 -33.51 40.69 -39.58
C LYS A 965 -33.87 40.80 -38.10
N LEU A 966 -34.70 39.89 -37.61
CA LEU A 966 -35.11 39.87 -36.20
C LEU A 966 -33.95 39.38 -35.32
N ARG A 967 -33.24 38.33 -35.74
CA ARG A 967 -32.07 37.80 -35.05
C ARG A 967 -30.97 38.86 -34.89
N ASP A 968 -30.73 39.67 -35.90
CA ASP A 968 -29.70 40.71 -35.91
C ASP A 968 -30.07 41.91 -35.02
N ALA A 969 -31.36 42.21 -34.88
CA ALA A 969 -31.87 43.23 -33.96
C ALA A 969 -31.85 42.77 -32.49
N ILE A 970 -31.82 41.46 -32.22
CA ILE A 970 -31.78 40.90 -30.87
C ILE A 970 -30.33 40.78 -30.36
N GLY A 971 -29.96 41.68 -29.44
CA GLY A 971 -28.62 41.75 -28.85
C GLY A 971 -28.30 40.64 -27.84
N SER A 972 -29.24 40.28 -26.96
CA SER A 972 -29.02 39.24 -25.94
C SER A 972 -29.52 37.88 -26.43
N ARG A 973 -28.69 36.85 -26.31
CA ARG A 973 -28.96 35.51 -26.84
C ARG A 973 -28.59 34.45 -25.82
N LEU A 974 -29.55 33.59 -25.48
CA LEU A 974 -29.35 32.41 -24.64
C LEU A 974 -29.70 31.17 -25.45
N GLU A 975 -28.73 30.29 -25.62
CA GLU A 975 -28.90 29.04 -26.36
C GLU A 975 -28.98 27.87 -25.38
N LEU A 976 -30.17 27.33 -25.17
CA LEU A 976 -30.34 26.07 -24.46
C LEU A 976 -29.97 24.90 -25.39
N ARG A 977 -29.98 23.67 -24.85
CA ARG A 977 -29.72 22.47 -25.65
C ARG A 977 -30.56 22.45 -26.94
N LEU A 978 -29.91 22.38 -28.09
CA LEU A 978 -30.54 22.27 -29.42
C LEU A 978 -30.75 20.80 -29.82
N ASN A 979 -31.70 20.55 -30.74
CA ASN A 979 -31.90 19.24 -31.34
C ASN A 979 -30.72 18.86 -32.24
N ASP A 980 -30.31 19.80 -33.10
CA ASP A 980 -29.12 19.68 -33.93
C ASP A 980 -28.07 20.73 -33.47
N PRO A 981 -26.90 20.30 -32.97
CA PRO A 981 -25.82 21.21 -32.61
C PRO A 981 -25.29 22.07 -33.76
N THR A 982 -25.51 21.68 -35.01
CA THR A 982 -25.07 22.46 -36.19
C THR A 982 -25.79 23.79 -36.33
N ASP A 983 -26.98 23.91 -35.76
CA ASP A 983 -27.78 25.15 -35.74
C ASP A 983 -27.26 26.19 -34.72
N SER A 984 -26.22 25.86 -33.92
CA SER A 984 -25.70 26.73 -32.87
C SER A 984 -25.10 28.03 -33.44
N GLU A 985 -25.50 29.16 -32.86
CA GLU A 985 -24.96 30.50 -33.16
C GLU A 985 -23.75 30.86 -32.28
N ILE A 986 -23.43 30.00 -31.30
CA ILE A 986 -22.30 30.17 -30.38
C ILE A 986 -21.14 29.26 -30.79
N GLY A 987 -21.41 27.99 -31.08
CA GLY A 987 -20.40 27.07 -31.56
C GLY A 987 -20.88 25.63 -31.60
N ARG A 988 -20.85 25.02 -32.79
CA ARG A 988 -21.30 23.64 -33.06
C ARG A 988 -20.73 22.61 -32.08
N LEU A 989 -19.42 22.63 -31.85
CA LEU A 989 -18.76 21.65 -30.98
C LEU A 989 -19.14 21.85 -29.50
N LEU A 990 -19.34 23.10 -29.08
CA LEU A 990 -19.76 23.42 -27.71
C LEU A 990 -21.21 23.00 -27.47
N ALA A 991 -22.10 23.30 -28.43
CA ALA A 991 -23.50 22.90 -28.34
C ALA A 991 -23.66 21.38 -28.30
N ALA A 992 -22.83 20.64 -29.05
CA ALA A 992 -22.82 19.18 -29.07
C ALA A 992 -22.44 18.57 -27.70
N ARG A 993 -21.64 19.30 -26.91
CA ARG A 993 -21.16 18.89 -25.59
C ARG A 993 -22.11 19.25 -24.46
N LEU A 994 -23.25 19.91 -24.70
CA LEU A 994 -24.23 20.15 -23.64
C LEU A 994 -24.89 18.82 -23.22
N PRO A 995 -25.06 18.56 -21.91
CA PRO A 995 -25.65 17.32 -21.42
C PRO A 995 -27.13 17.18 -21.85
N VAL A 996 -27.54 15.94 -22.13
CA VAL A 996 -28.92 15.59 -22.49
C VAL A 996 -29.75 15.41 -21.22
N GLY A 997 -31.03 15.82 -21.25
CA GLY A 997 -31.95 15.63 -20.13
C GLY A 997 -31.76 16.62 -18.97
N MET A 998 -30.95 17.67 -19.13
CA MET A 998 -30.78 18.75 -18.15
C MET A 998 -31.49 20.04 -18.60
N PRO A 999 -32.77 20.23 -18.28
CA PRO A 999 -33.49 21.45 -18.66
C PRO A 999 -32.88 22.69 -17.97
N GLY A 1000 -32.84 23.81 -18.69
CA GLY A 1000 -32.25 25.06 -18.23
C GLY A 1000 -30.72 25.15 -18.40
N ARG A 1001 -30.06 24.07 -18.82
CA ARG A 1001 -28.65 24.08 -19.21
C ARG A 1001 -28.50 24.68 -20.61
N GLY A 1002 -27.56 25.61 -20.77
CA GLY A 1002 -27.31 26.26 -22.06
C GLY A 1002 -25.92 26.88 -22.19
N LEU A 1003 -25.71 27.57 -23.30
CA LEU A 1003 -24.53 28.35 -23.65
C LEU A 1003 -24.87 29.84 -23.75
N VAL A 1004 -23.95 30.66 -23.25
CA VAL A 1004 -23.94 32.12 -23.41
C VAL A 1004 -22.61 32.55 -24.00
N ARG A 1005 -22.58 33.61 -24.80
CA ARG A 1005 -21.33 34.15 -25.36
C ARG A 1005 -20.36 34.50 -24.22
N PRO A 1006 -19.05 34.20 -24.35
CA PRO A 1006 -18.34 33.75 -25.56
C PRO A 1006 -18.34 32.22 -25.83
N GLY A 1007 -19.20 31.44 -25.17
CA GLY A 1007 -19.21 29.97 -25.24
C GLY A 1007 -19.21 29.29 -23.88
N LEU A 1008 -19.63 30.00 -22.83
CA LEU A 1008 -19.65 29.53 -21.46
C LEU A 1008 -20.97 28.79 -21.18
N GLN A 1009 -20.90 27.73 -20.38
CA GLN A 1009 -22.09 27.01 -19.96
C GLN A 1009 -22.78 27.76 -18.83
N PHE A 1010 -24.11 27.77 -18.83
CA PHE A 1010 -24.91 28.32 -17.73
C PHE A 1010 -25.99 27.34 -17.27
N GLN A 1011 -26.47 27.52 -16.04
CA GLN A 1011 -27.70 26.92 -15.53
C GLN A 1011 -28.70 28.03 -15.29
N ALA A 1012 -29.85 27.98 -15.94
CA ALA A 1012 -31.00 28.79 -15.60
C ALA A 1012 -31.53 28.42 -14.22
N ALA A 1013 -31.85 29.43 -13.41
CA ALA A 1013 -32.58 29.23 -12.19
C ALA A 1013 -34.05 28.87 -12.47
N VAL A 1014 -34.71 28.33 -11.46
CA VAL A 1014 -36.12 27.97 -11.47
C VAL A 1014 -36.81 28.79 -10.40
N ALA A 1015 -37.87 29.49 -10.78
CA ALA A 1015 -38.79 30.11 -9.83
C ALA A 1015 -39.77 29.06 -9.29
N GLN A 1016 -39.94 29.00 -7.96
CA GLN A 1016 -40.99 28.21 -7.32
C GLN A 1016 -42.40 28.70 -7.74
N VAL A 1017 -43.44 27.99 -7.29
CA VAL A 1017 -44.83 28.31 -7.63
C VAL A 1017 -45.10 29.81 -7.38
N PRO A 1018 -45.53 30.58 -8.39
CA PRO A 1018 -45.55 32.04 -8.32
C PRO A 1018 -46.54 32.60 -7.29
N GLY A 1019 -47.41 31.79 -6.69
CA GLY A 1019 -48.47 32.24 -5.76
C GLY A 1019 -47.97 33.17 -4.65
N ARG A 1020 -46.93 32.77 -3.90
CA ARG A 1020 -46.39 33.59 -2.80
C ARG A 1020 -45.73 34.89 -3.29
N LEU A 1021 -44.99 34.81 -4.40
CA LEU A 1021 -44.33 35.96 -5.01
C LEU A 1021 -45.37 36.97 -5.53
N VAL A 1022 -46.39 36.47 -6.21
CA VAL A 1022 -47.50 37.26 -6.76
C VAL A 1022 -48.33 37.91 -5.67
N GLU A 1023 -48.62 37.20 -4.58
CA GLU A 1023 -49.28 37.76 -3.39
C GLU A 1023 -48.46 38.87 -2.75
N SER A 1024 -47.15 38.66 -2.60
CA SER A 1024 -46.23 39.65 -2.03
C SER A 1024 -46.15 40.91 -2.91
N ALA A 1025 -46.00 40.74 -4.22
CA ALA A 1025 -45.98 41.83 -5.19
C ALA A 1025 -47.31 42.61 -5.17
N ARG A 1026 -48.45 41.93 -5.06
CA ARG A 1026 -49.78 42.57 -4.95
C ARG A 1026 -49.90 43.40 -3.68
N ALA A 1027 -49.40 42.91 -2.55
CA ALA A 1027 -49.40 43.64 -1.30
C ALA A 1027 -48.50 44.88 -1.37
N ALA A 1028 -47.34 44.78 -2.02
CA ALA A 1028 -46.39 45.88 -2.19
C ALA A 1028 -46.85 46.94 -3.21
N ALA A 1029 -47.63 46.56 -4.23
CA ALA A 1029 -47.97 47.45 -5.34
C ALA A 1029 -48.93 48.60 -5.00
N GLY A 1030 -49.53 48.65 -3.79
CA GLY A 1030 -50.34 49.79 -3.35
C GLY A 1030 -51.53 50.16 -4.26
N GLY A 1031 -52.01 49.23 -5.09
CA GLY A 1031 -53.08 49.45 -6.08
C GLY A 1031 -52.59 49.75 -7.51
N GLN A 1032 -51.29 49.91 -7.73
CA GLN A 1032 -50.70 50.09 -9.06
C GLN A 1032 -50.66 48.76 -9.82
N GLN A 1033 -51.15 48.75 -11.06
CA GLN A 1033 -51.17 47.57 -11.93
C GLN A 1033 -50.89 47.97 -13.38
N ALA A 1034 -50.24 47.08 -14.11
CA ALA A 1034 -50.05 47.19 -15.54
C ALA A 1034 -51.42 47.32 -16.25
N PRO A 1035 -51.58 48.25 -17.21
CA PRO A 1035 -52.83 48.41 -17.92
C PRO A 1035 -53.28 47.12 -18.62
N ARG A 1036 -54.55 46.76 -18.41
CA ARG A 1036 -55.14 45.52 -18.95
C ARG A 1036 -55.51 45.69 -20.42
N VAL A 1037 -55.16 44.70 -21.24
CA VAL A 1037 -55.69 44.58 -22.60
C VAL A 1037 -57.11 44.04 -22.50
N LEU A 1038 -58.11 44.88 -22.80
CA LEU A 1038 -59.52 44.51 -22.72
C LEU A 1038 -59.90 43.53 -23.83
N SER A 1039 -60.53 42.41 -23.46
CA SER A 1039 -61.28 41.60 -24.43
C SER A 1039 -62.53 42.38 -24.85
N LEU A 1040 -62.90 42.30 -26.13
CA LEU A 1040 -64.21 42.82 -26.54
C LEU A 1040 -65.24 41.91 -25.85
N PRO A 1041 -66.31 42.45 -25.24
CA PRO A 1041 -67.36 41.60 -24.72
C PRO A 1041 -67.92 40.76 -25.88
N ALA A 1042 -67.94 39.44 -25.70
CA ALA A 1042 -68.66 38.55 -26.60
C ALA A 1042 -70.11 39.03 -26.64
N MET A 1043 -70.56 39.56 -27.78
CA MET A 1043 -71.94 39.98 -27.97
C MET A 1043 -72.87 38.81 -27.65
N ALA A 1044 -73.61 38.93 -26.55
CA ALA A 1044 -74.77 38.11 -26.29
C ALA A 1044 -75.77 38.36 -27.41
N TRP A 1045 -75.92 37.39 -28.31
CA TRP A 1045 -76.97 37.37 -29.31
C TRP A 1045 -78.31 37.14 -28.58
N ALA A 1046 -79.13 38.18 -28.46
CA ALA A 1046 -80.55 38.06 -28.15
C ALA A 1046 -81.35 38.43 -29.42
N PRO A 1047 -82.33 37.62 -29.86
CA PRO A 1047 -83.04 37.86 -31.11
C PRO A 1047 -84.30 38.71 -30.89
N ALA A 1048 -84.42 39.82 -31.62
CA ALA A 1048 -85.65 40.54 -32.00
C ALA A 1048 -85.20 41.91 -32.56
N THR A 1049 -85.62 42.46 -33.69
CA THR A 1049 -86.69 42.20 -34.66
C THR A 1049 -86.33 42.96 -35.93
N ARG A 1050 -86.74 42.45 -37.09
CA ARG A 1050 -86.68 43.13 -38.40
C ARG A 1050 -87.26 44.56 -38.36
N THR A 1051 -86.54 45.53 -38.91
CA THR A 1051 -86.99 46.54 -39.92
C THR A 1051 -85.85 47.56 -40.11
N CYS A 1052 -85.18 47.56 -41.26
CA CYS A 1052 -85.43 48.43 -42.43
C CYS A 1052 -84.59 49.74 -42.45
N TRP A 1053 -83.76 49.83 -43.50
CA TRP A 1053 -83.28 51.00 -44.24
C TRP A 1053 -82.14 51.89 -43.69
N SER A 1054 -81.02 51.74 -44.40
CA SER A 1054 -80.17 52.76 -45.02
C SER A 1054 -80.39 54.25 -44.68
N SER A 1055 -79.22 54.88 -44.50
CA SER A 1055 -78.79 56.15 -45.11
C SER A 1055 -78.86 57.44 -44.28
N VAL A 1056 -77.77 58.20 -44.46
CA VAL A 1056 -77.60 59.65 -44.35
C VAL A 1056 -77.24 60.26 -42.98
N THR A 1057 -76.21 61.09 -43.10
CA THR A 1057 -75.51 62.03 -42.24
C THR A 1057 -76.36 62.93 -41.33
N ASP A 1058 -75.70 63.35 -40.24
CA ASP A 1058 -75.43 64.76 -39.86
C ASP A 1058 -75.95 65.22 -38.48
N ARG A 1059 -75.03 65.93 -37.81
CA ARG A 1059 -75.20 67.03 -36.84
C ARG A 1059 -75.98 66.90 -35.50
N VAL A 1060 -75.18 67.11 -34.44
CA VAL A 1060 -75.26 68.23 -33.46
C VAL A 1060 -76.14 68.13 -32.21
N ALA A 1061 -75.49 68.58 -31.12
CA ALA A 1061 -76.02 69.16 -29.87
C ALA A 1061 -76.71 68.19 -28.90
N ARG A 1062 -76.53 68.26 -27.58
CA ARG A 1062 -75.76 69.06 -26.62
C ARG A 1062 -76.39 68.69 -25.26
N ARG A 1063 -75.60 68.74 -24.17
CA ARG A 1063 -76.04 69.17 -22.81
C ARG A 1063 -77.09 68.27 -22.09
N THR A 1064 -77.05 68.02 -20.79
CA THR A 1064 -76.25 68.48 -19.64
C THR A 1064 -76.77 67.74 -18.42
N CYS A 1065 -75.91 67.61 -17.40
CA CYS A 1065 -76.25 67.68 -15.96
C CYS A 1065 -77.12 66.54 -15.38
N SER A 1066 -76.93 66.07 -14.15
CA SER A 1066 -76.04 66.46 -13.05
C SER A 1066 -76.33 65.55 -11.86
N ALA A 1067 -75.37 65.49 -10.92
CA ALA A 1067 -75.56 65.42 -9.47
C ALA A 1067 -76.05 64.07 -8.89
N SER A 1068 -75.20 63.35 -8.14
CA SER A 1068 -74.98 63.48 -6.68
C SER A 1068 -75.76 62.39 -5.92
N LEU A 1069 -75.42 61.84 -4.76
CA LEU A 1069 -74.29 61.85 -3.82
C LEU A 1069 -74.67 60.78 -2.76
N ARG A 1070 -73.66 60.13 -2.14
CA ARG A 1070 -73.63 59.58 -0.76
C ARG A 1070 -74.59 58.42 -0.40
N ALA A 1071 -74.07 57.23 -0.09
CA ALA A 1071 -73.44 56.77 1.17
C ALA A 1071 -74.44 56.19 2.18
N ALA A 1072 -74.24 54.94 2.61
CA ALA A 1072 -74.33 54.44 3.99
C ALA A 1072 -74.31 52.90 4.06
N TRP A 1073 -73.37 52.36 4.82
CA TRP A 1073 -73.41 51.02 5.48
C TRP A 1073 -74.32 51.09 6.72
N PRO A 1074 -74.84 49.99 7.34
CA PRO A 1074 -74.01 48.91 7.91
C PRO A 1074 -74.62 47.49 8.13
N ARG A 1075 -73.71 46.53 8.43
CA ARG A 1075 -73.74 45.37 9.38
C ARG A 1075 -74.99 44.48 9.57
N GLY A 1076 -74.75 43.15 9.61
CA GLY A 1076 -75.46 42.21 10.53
C GLY A 1076 -75.75 40.79 10.02
N ARG A 1077 -74.97 39.79 10.45
CA ARG A 1077 -75.18 38.31 10.39
C ARG A 1077 -76.24 37.83 11.43
N PRO A 1078 -76.55 36.53 11.69
CA PRO A 1078 -76.46 35.23 10.95
C PRO A 1078 -77.68 34.26 11.16
N ARG A 1079 -77.66 33.04 10.58
CA ARG A 1079 -78.32 31.80 11.12
C ARG A 1079 -77.71 30.53 10.48
N ARG A 1080 -76.99 29.66 11.23
CA ARG A 1080 -77.37 28.30 11.80
C ARG A 1080 -77.94 27.31 10.76
N SER A 1081 -77.48 26.05 10.62
CA SER A 1081 -77.43 24.96 11.63
C SER A 1081 -76.58 23.74 11.19
N ARG A 1082 -75.82 23.08 12.11
CA ARG A 1082 -75.87 21.65 12.59
C ARG A 1082 -75.71 20.53 11.52
N SER A 1083 -75.01 19.39 11.68
CA SER A 1083 -74.44 18.65 12.83
C SER A 1083 -73.63 17.41 12.35
N SER A 1084 -72.69 16.91 13.20
CA SER A 1084 -72.23 15.49 13.44
C SER A 1084 -71.64 14.66 12.27
N ALA A 1085 -70.70 13.71 12.40
CA ALA A 1085 -69.84 13.18 13.47
C ALA A 1085 -68.79 12.20 12.85
N TRP A 1086 -67.59 12.15 13.44
CA TRP A 1086 -66.74 11.00 13.82
C TRP A 1086 -66.18 9.91 12.83
N TRP A 1087 -64.83 9.86 12.80
CA TRP A 1087 -63.84 8.73 12.81
C TRP A 1087 -63.47 7.85 11.58
N THR A 1088 -62.13 7.69 11.48
CA THR A 1088 -61.28 6.51 11.15
C THR A 1088 -60.89 6.10 9.72
N THR A 1089 -59.58 6.26 9.48
CA THR A 1089 -58.57 5.30 8.94
C THR A 1089 -58.93 4.34 7.81
N GLY A 1090 -58.06 4.32 6.78
CA GLY A 1090 -57.91 3.17 5.89
C GLY A 1090 -56.99 3.48 4.71
N ALA A 1091 -55.81 2.87 4.71
CA ALA A 1091 -54.81 2.93 3.65
C ALA A 1091 -55.07 1.88 2.54
N SER A 1092 -54.46 2.15 1.38
CA SER A 1092 -54.26 1.25 0.22
C SER A 1092 -55.54 1.00 -0.63
N SER A 1093 -55.52 0.94 -1.96
CA SER A 1093 -54.47 0.66 -2.95
C SER A 1093 -54.97 1.03 -4.37
N ARG A 1094 -54.02 1.20 -5.30
CA ARG A 1094 -54.13 1.03 -6.77
C ARG A 1094 -55.11 1.93 -7.54
N THR A 1095 -54.57 2.94 -8.22
CA THR A 1095 -54.14 2.87 -9.65
C THR A 1095 -53.26 4.06 -9.97
#